data_AF-A0A7Y9IES4-F1
#
_entry.id   AF-A0A7Y9IES4-F1
#
_cell.length_a   1.000
_cell.length_b   1.000
_cell.length_c   1.000
_cell.angle_alpha   90.00
_cell.angle_beta   90.00
_cell.angle_gamma   90.00
#
_symmetry.space_group_name_H-M   'P 1'
#
loop_
_entity.id
_entity.type
_entity.pdbx_description
1 polymer ?
#
loop_
_entity_poly.entity_id
_entity_poly.type
_entity_poly.pdbx_seq_one_letter_code
_entity_poly.pdbx_strand_id
1 'polypeptide(L)'
;MQARKLLRRIARRLPNGLVRTVKESPVGPLLWRRLPGPDLSVIVPVYNVEEYLGACLDSLLRQSLKRLEIIVVDDGSTDGSPAVIAQYVKKDRRIKVIRQANAGLGAARNVGIAAATAPLITFLDSDDTIPQRAYQRMVDTLNKTGSDFVVGSVRRFSHGKSSKPAWVDNAHREERLGITIDEFPDAMQDVIACNRMFRREFWNTKIGPFPEGIAYEDHVPMVTAYLRARSFDMLSISTYNWRIREDQSSIGQQKHEVSNLRDRVSVKDLAWEVVSAESSPRVSAAWLGRVLDIDLSLFVEFAVTADEEYRSVLQRACQRFIARADAAAWAHVRVERKLRVALAAQGRWVEAGRVIEFFRLNGALPQTTVIDGVVYADLPIAEELDLPEEMYRLSDHQSALSACVARTDWLPDGKLRLEGWAFARGVDLTEHDEEITAYLKEVTTGRRVELEVGRFRRDYITRWANHPNQRYDSAGFTTVVDVDALVDEPVTEAQWQLRIRTSCRGVEREAGVHGIIRTGQGKMNPARDLAHGDVSYRIVPVNDDKIGFAIQIRPDQWRAVQLSANGQELSGRLRLLRPGRPPREVVLTRNAQQVFRAKVEPRADGDYTFALQLPETLRPSSSWEVRLRDSARSDRRISWPAEAEVGAEIGSYGRGSSRWIRTPRGYVTLTTAPVVLRAHGVSTEGTRILVDVSLEGADPATLAGAYLHSPRGKAFAASVEELPGGRHRLAFDPAVPNWRSEQSYPLPTGSYGVRLPWSTTETGEEESVNLLYAIDWLAELPYDLVTDWHRITVGRRSGSPVLTIGLRAPLAEAELGRVAQRRLAATDWPHQPADQVFFQCYRGEFATDSQLAIHRELHARNAPLDLLWGVADLSVELPEGGKPVIIGSAAWYEAIATSRYLCNNIDFDRFFARRPYQKFLQTFHGYPFKSMGISFWRAKDFPDDLIDVECQRRNDAWTSILVPSEFCADLYRQEYRYEGEILVTGYPRDDALVAPDPGERNRVLGRLGVDPSKKVLLYAPTWRDTSATGAWSARFYDALDIDRLAAQLGEEYVILLRGHNYNLRQGDLERGSNGQRAATVVDVTRYPEINDLTLAADVAILDYSSLRFDWALTGKPMIFFVPDLDDYLGTRSSLFDWAPTAPGPQVKDLPELLDCLLRLDVVEKEYAGEIARFNAEYNGLHDGAATQRVVEAFFDEADRGSRTDG
;
A
#
# COMPACT_ATOMS: atom_id res chain seq x y z
N MET A 1 -48.19 -17.61 21.12
CA MET A 1 -47.68 -16.24 21.41
C MET A 1 -48.12 -15.72 22.79
N GLN A 2 -49.35 -16.00 23.25
CA GLN A 2 -49.87 -15.59 24.57
C GLN A 2 -49.18 -16.26 25.78
N ALA A 3 -48.79 -17.55 25.70
CA ALA A 3 -48.05 -18.23 26.77
C ALA A 3 -46.70 -17.57 27.11
N ARG A 4 -46.01 -17.00 26.10
CA ARG A 4 -44.75 -16.24 26.27
C ARG A 4 -44.93 -14.90 26.99
N LYS A 5 -46.08 -14.23 26.80
CA LYS A 5 -46.41 -12.99 27.52
C LYS A 5 -46.79 -13.28 28.98
N LEU A 6 -47.45 -14.41 29.24
CA LEU A 6 -47.82 -14.85 30.59
C LEU A 6 -46.57 -15.20 31.43
N LEU A 7 -45.63 -15.97 30.87
CA LEU A 7 -44.36 -16.32 31.51
C LEU A 7 -43.49 -15.09 31.83
N ARG A 8 -43.49 -14.05 30.97
CA ARG A 8 -42.80 -12.77 31.24
C ARG A 8 -43.41 -11.98 32.42
N ARG A 9 -44.71 -12.12 32.67
CA ARG A 9 -45.41 -11.43 33.76
C ARG A 9 -45.20 -12.14 35.10
N ILE A 10 -45.11 -13.46 35.07
CA ILE A 10 -44.83 -14.31 36.25
C ILE A 10 -43.38 -14.14 36.71
N ALA A 11 -42.41 -14.17 35.78
CA ALA A 11 -40.99 -14.05 36.13
C ALA A 11 -40.59 -12.69 36.74
N ARG A 12 -41.35 -11.61 36.46
CA ARG A 12 -41.13 -10.28 37.05
C ARG A 12 -41.67 -10.11 38.47
N ARG A 13 -42.44 -11.08 38.98
CA ARG A 13 -43.11 -11.02 40.30
C ARG A 13 -42.57 -12.03 41.31
N LEU A 14 -41.56 -12.82 40.94
CA LEU A 14 -41.00 -13.84 41.81
C LEU A 14 -39.84 -13.26 42.66
N PRO A 15 -39.81 -13.50 43.98
CA PRO A 15 -38.68 -13.14 44.85
C PRO A 15 -37.38 -13.83 44.39
N ASN A 16 -36.23 -13.17 44.56
CA ASN A 16 -34.92 -13.66 44.11
C ASN A 16 -34.57 -15.08 44.61
N GLY A 17 -35.10 -15.50 45.77
CA GLY A 17 -34.91 -16.86 46.30
C GLY A 17 -35.54 -17.97 45.44
N LEU A 18 -36.74 -17.75 44.90
CA LEU A 18 -37.43 -18.76 44.07
C LEU A 18 -36.80 -18.91 42.68
N VAL A 19 -36.19 -17.83 42.17
CA VAL A 19 -35.48 -17.81 40.88
C VAL A 19 -34.23 -18.69 40.92
N ARG A 20 -33.56 -18.78 42.09
CA ARG A 20 -32.40 -19.63 42.29
C ARG A 20 -32.77 -21.12 42.29
N THR A 21 -33.85 -21.49 42.98
CA THR A 21 -34.37 -22.86 43.02
C THR A 21 -34.82 -23.37 41.64
N VAL A 22 -35.38 -22.49 40.80
CA VAL A 22 -35.79 -22.84 39.42
C VAL A 22 -34.59 -22.93 38.47
N LYS A 23 -33.51 -22.17 38.70
CA LYS A 23 -32.25 -22.26 37.94
C LYS A 23 -31.49 -23.57 38.22
N GLU A 24 -31.55 -24.05 39.45
CA GLU A 24 -30.86 -25.28 39.91
C GLU A 24 -31.67 -26.57 39.61
N SER A 25 -32.86 -26.44 39.03
CA SER A 25 -33.70 -27.58 38.62
C SER A 25 -33.21 -28.22 37.30
N PRO A 26 -33.45 -29.54 37.08
CA PRO A 26 -33.04 -30.26 35.87
C PRO A 26 -33.58 -29.66 34.56
N VAL A 27 -34.69 -28.91 34.63
CA VAL A 27 -35.35 -28.27 33.47
C VAL A 27 -35.06 -26.76 33.37
N GLY A 28 -34.40 -26.18 34.38
CA GLY A 28 -34.03 -24.75 34.45
C GLY A 28 -33.17 -24.26 33.28
N PRO A 29 -32.09 -24.99 32.89
CA PRO A 29 -31.23 -24.60 31.76
C PRO A 29 -31.97 -24.57 30.40
N LEU A 30 -32.95 -25.46 30.20
CA LEU A 30 -33.75 -25.55 28.97
C LEU A 30 -34.78 -24.42 28.86
N LEU A 31 -35.36 -23.98 29.98
CA LEU A 31 -36.30 -22.86 30.03
C LEU A 31 -35.60 -21.50 29.92
N TRP A 32 -34.35 -21.37 30.38
CA TRP A 32 -33.55 -20.13 30.32
C TRP A 32 -32.87 -19.86 28.99
N ARG A 33 -32.55 -20.87 28.19
CA ARG A 33 -32.12 -20.68 26.78
C ARG A 33 -33.18 -19.97 25.91
N ARG A 34 -34.42 -19.81 26.39
CA ARG A 34 -35.55 -19.19 25.65
C ARG A 34 -35.96 -17.79 26.15
N LEU A 35 -35.17 -17.16 27.03
CA LEU A 35 -35.41 -15.79 27.52
C LEU A 35 -34.51 -14.73 26.83
N PRO A 36 -34.94 -13.46 26.67
CA PRO A 36 -34.25 -12.47 25.86
C PRO A 36 -33.11 -11.80 26.64
N GLY A 37 -31.89 -12.33 26.51
CA GLY A 37 -30.63 -11.67 26.95
C GLY A 37 -29.74 -11.26 25.77
N PRO A 38 -28.65 -10.51 25.98
CA PRO A 38 -27.60 -10.34 24.97
C PRO A 38 -26.90 -11.69 24.66
N ASP A 39 -26.42 -11.86 23.43
CA ASP A 39 -25.59 -13.02 23.03
C ASP A 39 -24.10 -12.76 23.31
N LEU A 40 -23.67 -11.50 23.27
CA LEU A 40 -22.29 -11.06 23.45
C LEU A 40 -22.24 -9.77 24.29
N SER A 41 -21.34 -9.73 25.27
CA SER A 41 -20.94 -8.52 25.99
C SER A 41 -19.61 -8.03 25.41
N VAL A 42 -19.59 -6.78 24.92
CA VAL A 42 -18.41 -6.11 24.39
C VAL A 42 -17.92 -5.13 25.45
N ILE A 43 -16.68 -5.30 25.91
CA ILE A 43 -16.07 -4.46 26.94
C ILE A 43 -15.15 -3.45 26.27
N VAL A 44 -15.41 -2.17 26.50
CA VAL A 44 -14.71 -1.04 25.88
C VAL A 44 -14.10 -0.16 26.98
N PRO A 45 -12.81 -0.35 27.32
CA PRO A 45 -12.12 0.54 28.24
C PRO A 45 -11.81 1.88 27.55
N VAL A 46 -12.04 2.99 28.26
CA VAL A 46 -11.89 4.35 27.76
C VAL A 46 -11.05 5.16 28.73
N TYR A 47 -9.96 5.74 28.23
CA TYR A 47 -9.15 6.74 28.93
C TYR A 47 -8.55 7.71 27.90
N ASN A 48 -8.93 8.98 27.98
CA ASN A 48 -8.37 10.08 27.17
C ASN A 48 -8.23 9.78 25.66
N VAL A 49 -9.35 9.52 24.98
CA VAL A 49 -9.40 9.02 23.59
C VAL A 49 -10.52 9.69 22.77
N GLU A 50 -10.85 10.95 23.10
CA GLU A 50 -11.98 11.69 22.53
C GLU A 50 -12.04 11.61 20.99
N GLU A 51 -10.91 11.83 20.33
CA GLU A 51 -10.78 11.90 18.87
C GLU A 51 -11.26 10.63 18.16
N TYR A 52 -10.99 9.45 18.75
CA TYR A 52 -11.19 8.17 18.09
C TYR A 52 -12.46 7.43 18.57
N LEU A 53 -12.93 7.74 19.78
CA LEU A 53 -14.02 7.02 20.46
C LEU A 53 -15.31 6.98 19.64
N GLY A 54 -15.62 8.07 18.93
CA GLY A 54 -16.80 8.15 18.08
C GLY A 54 -16.81 7.04 17.01
N ALA A 55 -15.70 6.87 16.29
CA ALA A 55 -15.57 5.85 15.24
C ALA A 55 -15.62 4.42 15.80
N CYS A 56 -15.04 4.19 16.98
CA CYS A 56 -15.08 2.92 17.69
C CYS A 56 -16.53 2.50 18.00
N LEU A 57 -17.29 3.35 18.69
CA LEU A 57 -18.68 3.08 19.07
C LEU A 57 -19.58 2.90 17.84
N ASP A 58 -19.41 3.73 16.81
CA ASP A 58 -20.10 3.61 15.54
C ASP A 58 -19.91 2.23 14.87
N SER A 59 -18.69 1.67 14.95
CA SER A 59 -18.39 0.36 14.40
C SER A 59 -19.14 -0.77 15.12
N LEU A 60 -19.39 -0.63 16.43
CA LEU A 60 -20.21 -1.54 17.22
C LEU A 60 -21.69 -1.42 16.86
N LEU A 61 -22.20 -0.20 16.70
CA LEU A 61 -23.61 0.03 16.36
C LEU A 61 -23.96 -0.54 14.98
N ARG A 62 -23.01 -0.52 14.04
CA ARG A 62 -23.16 -1.06 12.67
C ARG A 62 -23.06 -2.58 12.58
N GLN A 63 -22.67 -3.30 13.64
CA GLN A 63 -22.51 -4.76 13.61
C GLN A 63 -23.77 -5.49 13.12
N SER A 64 -23.57 -6.58 12.39
CA SER A 64 -24.67 -7.44 11.93
C SER A 64 -25.29 -8.24 13.07
N LEU A 65 -24.52 -8.62 14.08
CA LEU A 65 -25.03 -9.22 15.32
C LEU A 65 -25.74 -8.14 16.14
N LYS A 66 -27.06 -8.25 16.31
CA LYS A 66 -27.87 -7.20 16.96
C LYS A 66 -28.00 -7.35 18.47
N ARG A 67 -27.87 -8.57 19.00
CA ARG A 67 -28.03 -8.89 20.43
C ARG A 67 -26.73 -8.66 21.19
N LEU A 68 -26.28 -7.41 21.20
CA LEU A 68 -25.09 -6.96 21.90
C LEU A 68 -25.45 -6.27 23.22
N GLU A 69 -24.61 -6.48 24.22
CA GLU A 69 -24.43 -5.61 25.38
C GLU A 69 -23.09 -4.89 25.21
N ILE A 70 -23.06 -3.57 25.31
CA ILE A 70 -21.83 -2.77 25.14
C ILE A 70 -21.54 -2.13 26.50
N ILE A 71 -20.43 -2.49 27.13
CA ILE A 71 -20.02 -2.02 28.46
C ILE A 71 -18.83 -1.10 28.26
N VAL A 72 -19.09 0.21 28.34
CA VAL A 72 -18.07 1.24 28.27
C VAL A 72 -17.59 1.53 29.69
N VAL A 73 -16.31 1.31 29.94
CA VAL A 73 -15.69 1.59 31.24
C VAL A 73 -14.81 2.82 31.08
N ASP A 74 -15.29 3.96 31.56
CA ASP A 74 -14.53 5.22 31.60
C ASP A 74 -13.62 5.20 32.84
N ASP A 75 -12.32 5.00 32.58
CA ASP A 75 -11.26 4.87 33.58
C ASP A 75 -10.73 6.23 34.03
N GLY A 76 -11.65 7.16 34.31
CA GLY A 76 -11.34 8.49 34.82
C GLY A 76 -10.82 9.47 33.76
N SER A 77 -11.40 9.48 32.55
CA SER A 77 -11.00 10.41 31.48
C SER A 77 -11.18 11.88 31.89
N THR A 78 -10.23 12.70 31.47
CA THR A 78 -10.14 14.15 31.72
C THR A 78 -10.33 15.01 30.46
N ASP A 79 -10.40 14.39 29.28
CA ASP A 79 -10.71 15.02 28.00
C ASP A 79 -12.23 15.03 27.71
N GLY A 80 -12.66 15.28 26.46
CA GLY A 80 -14.06 15.25 26.06
C GLY A 80 -14.67 13.85 25.90
N SER A 81 -13.93 12.76 26.17
CA SER A 81 -14.45 11.38 26.08
C SER A 81 -15.78 11.17 26.84
N PRO A 82 -15.98 11.67 28.09
CA PRO A 82 -17.25 11.50 28.80
C PRO A 82 -18.44 12.15 28.07
N ALA A 83 -18.23 13.27 27.37
CA ALA A 83 -19.26 13.93 26.59
C ALA A 83 -19.65 13.08 25.37
N VAL A 84 -18.67 12.51 24.67
CA VAL A 84 -18.90 11.57 23.56
C VAL A 84 -19.70 10.37 24.05
N ILE A 85 -19.28 9.72 25.15
CA ILE A 85 -20.00 8.58 25.74
C ILE A 85 -21.47 8.94 26.01
N ALA A 86 -21.72 10.08 26.66
CA ALA A 86 -23.07 10.54 26.98
C ALA A 86 -23.96 10.73 25.74
N GLN A 87 -23.40 11.18 24.61
CA GLN A 87 -24.13 11.29 23.35
C GLN A 87 -24.54 9.91 22.81
N TYR A 88 -23.66 8.91 22.88
CA TYR A 88 -23.94 7.57 22.38
C TYR A 88 -24.92 6.79 23.26
N VAL A 89 -24.86 6.94 24.59
CA VAL A 89 -25.83 6.35 25.52
C VAL A 89 -27.25 6.81 25.21
N LYS A 90 -27.43 8.08 24.83
CA LYS A 90 -28.73 8.62 24.41
C LYS A 90 -29.21 7.99 23.10
N LYS A 91 -28.29 7.63 22.20
CA LYS A 91 -28.58 7.06 20.87
C LYS A 91 -28.89 5.55 20.91
N ASP A 92 -28.23 4.78 21.77
CA ASP A 92 -28.39 3.32 21.80
C ASP A 92 -28.42 2.75 23.23
N ARG A 93 -29.55 2.13 23.58
CA ARG A 93 -29.80 1.55 24.91
C ARG A 93 -28.96 0.31 25.24
N ARG A 94 -28.22 -0.24 24.27
CA ARG A 94 -27.30 -1.37 24.50
C ARG A 94 -26.04 -0.93 25.23
N ILE A 95 -25.74 0.37 25.25
CA ILE A 95 -24.56 0.95 25.89
C ILE A 95 -24.83 1.15 27.38
N LYS A 96 -24.00 0.52 28.20
CA LYS A 96 -23.92 0.67 29.65
C LYS A 96 -22.60 1.31 29.98
N VAL A 97 -22.61 2.32 30.86
CA VAL A 97 -21.42 3.06 31.24
C VAL A 97 -21.11 2.79 32.70
N ILE A 98 -19.85 2.49 32.98
CA ILE A 98 -19.28 2.42 34.32
C ILE A 98 -18.16 3.44 34.35
N ARG A 99 -18.15 4.31 35.36
CA ARG A 99 -17.08 5.27 35.58
C ARG A 99 -16.34 4.89 36.84
N GLN A 100 -15.02 4.90 36.77
CA GLN A 100 -14.12 4.68 37.91
C GLN A 100 -13.01 5.73 37.93
N ALA A 101 -12.24 5.77 39.01
CA ALA A 101 -10.96 6.49 39.01
C ALA A 101 -9.94 5.70 38.19
N ASN A 102 -8.99 6.40 37.56
CA ASN A 102 -7.96 5.76 36.73
C ASN A 102 -7.21 4.71 37.53
N ALA A 103 -7.35 3.45 37.11
CA ALA A 103 -6.67 2.29 37.68
C ALA A 103 -5.96 1.44 36.60
N GLY A 104 -5.92 1.92 35.36
CA GLY A 104 -5.27 1.27 34.23
C GLY A 104 -6.17 0.31 33.45
N LEU A 105 -5.71 -0.03 32.25
CA LEU A 105 -6.46 -0.81 31.25
C LEU A 105 -6.96 -2.17 31.76
N GLY A 106 -6.11 -2.89 32.50
CA GLY A 106 -6.45 -4.19 33.09
C GLY A 106 -7.60 -4.09 34.10
N ALA A 107 -7.55 -3.11 35.00
CA ALA A 107 -8.59 -2.88 36.00
C ALA A 107 -9.93 -2.51 35.32
N ALA A 108 -9.90 -1.63 34.32
CA ALA A 108 -11.09 -1.28 33.54
C ALA A 108 -11.71 -2.50 32.82
N ARG A 109 -10.88 -3.38 32.24
CA ARG A 109 -11.32 -4.64 31.63
C ARG A 109 -11.94 -5.58 32.68
N ASN A 110 -11.33 -5.71 33.86
CA ASN A 110 -11.85 -6.53 34.97
C ASN A 110 -13.23 -6.05 35.45
N VAL A 111 -13.41 -4.75 35.61
CA VAL A 111 -14.70 -4.14 35.95
C VAL A 111 -15.75 -4.41 34.87
N GLY A 112 -15.37 -4.31 33.61
CA GLY A 112 -16.22 -4.68 32.48
C GLY A 112 -16.64 -6.15 32.48
N ILE A 113 -15.71 -7.07 32.76
CA ILE A 113 -15.97 -8.51 32.87
C ILE A 113 -16.97 -8.80 34.00
N ALA A 114 -16.76 -8.19 35.17
CA ALA A 114 -17.65 -8.35 36.32
C ALA A 114 -19.09 -7.89 36.01
N ALA A 115 -19.23 -6.84 35.19
CA ALA A 115 -20.53 -6.32 34.76
C ALA A 115 -21.17 -7.11 33.60
N ALA A 116 -20.42 -7.97 32.89
CA ALA A 116 -20.88 -8.69 31.71
C ALA A 116 -21.94 -9.75 32.04
N THR A 117 -23.07 -9.70 31.33
CA THR A 117 -24.21 -10.61 31.55
C THR A 117 -24.41 -11.66 30.47
N ALA A 118 -23.83 -11.46 29.27
CA ALA A 118 -23.97 -12.38 28.15
C ALA A 118 -23.16 -13.68 28.35
N PRO A 119 -23.50 -14.78 27.65
CA PRO A 119 -22.71 -16.01 27.70
C PRO A 119 -21.33 -15.88 27.03
N LEU A 120 -21.15 -14.91 26.13
CA LEU A 120 -19.90 -14.63 25.43
C LEU A 120 -19.38 -13.24 25.81
N ILE A 121 -18.06 -13.10 25.89
CA ILE A 121 -17.38 -11.81 26.12
C ILE A 121 -16.33 -11.55 25.04
N THR A 122 -16.09 -10.28 24.74
CA THR A 122 -15.01 -9.79 23.87
C THR A 122 -14.56 -8.41 24.34
N PHE A 123 -13.40 -7.97 23.90
CA PHE A 123 -12.78 -6.69 24.25
C PHE A 123 -12.59 -5.86 23.00
N LEU A 124 -12.73 -4.54 23.11
CA LEU A 124 -12.45 -3.60 22.03
C LEU A 124 -11.79 -2.37 22.62
N ASP A 125 -10.56 -2.07 22.17
CA ASP A 125 -9.90 -0.83 22.56
C ASP A 125 -10.61 0.37 21.90
N SER A 126 -10.63 1.49 22.60
CA SER A 126 -11.50 2.64 22.31
C SER A 126 -11.06 3.49 21.12
N ASP A 127 -9.86 3.27 20.59
CA ASP A 127 -9.30 3.86 19.38
C ASP A 127 -9.46 2.99 18.12
N ASP A 128 -9.85 1.74 18.30
CA ASP A 128 -9.94 0.73 17.25
C ASP A 128 -11.36 0.57 16.67
N THR A 129 -11.49 -0.19 15.58
CA THR A 129 -12.80 -0.43 14.95
C THR A 129 -12.98 -1.88 14.52
N ILE A 130 -14.23 -2.32 14.40
CA ILE A 130 -14.59 -3.70 14.06
C ILE A 130 -15.26 -3.79 12.67
N PRO A 131 -14.84 -4.70 11.77
CA PRO A 131 -15.56 -5.00 10.53
C PRO A 131 -17.01 -5.40 10.77
N GLN A 132 -17.93 -4.97 9.90
CA GLN A 132 -19.38 -5.06 10.12
C GLN A 132 -19.93 -6.45 10.46
N ARG A 133 -19.29 -7.53 10.00
CA ARG A 133 -19.73 -8.92 10.18
C ARG A 133 -18.84 -9.73 11.14
N ALA A 134 -17.86 -9.11 11.78
CA ALA A 134 -16.85 -9.82 12.57
C ALA A 134 -17.46 -10.62 13.72
N TYR A 135 -18.25 -9.97 14.60
CA TYR A 135 -18.80 -10.65 15.77
C TYR A 135 -19.85 -11.69 15.42
N GLN A 136 -20.66 -11.46 14.38
CA GLN A 136 -21.58 -12.50 13.90
C GLN A 136 -20.80 -13.74 13.48
N ARG A 137 -19.71 -13.56 12.74
CA ARG A 137 -18.88 -14.69 12.27
C ARG A 137 -18.23 -15.44 13.43
N MET A 138 -17.73 -14.75 14.44
CA MET A 138 -17.11 -15.36 15.62
C MET A 138 -18.15 -16.16 16.44
N VAL A 139 -19.35 -15.59 16.66
CA VAL A 139 -20.45 -16.30 17.34
C VAL A 139 -20.88 -17.54 16.57
N ASP A 140 -21.05 -17.42 15.25
CA ASP A 140 -21.45 -18.55 14.40
C ASP A 140 -20.40 -19.67 14.44
N THR A 141 -19.11 -19.31 14.46
CA THR A 141 -18.00 -20.26 14.55
C THR A 141 -18.04 -21.00 15.88
N LEU A 142 -18.09 -20.29 17.02
CA LEU A 142 -18.15 -20.91 18.36
C LEU A 142 -19.38 -21.80 18.55
N ASN A 143 -20.52 -21.43 17.94
CA ASN A 143 -21.72 -22.25 17.98
C ASN A 143 -21.58 -23.53 17.13
N LYS A 144 -20.82 -23.46 16.03
CA LYS A 144 -20.55 -24.59 15.14
C LYS A 144 -19.57 -25.58 15.77
N THR A 145 -18.47 -25.08 16.34
CA THR A 145 -17.33 -25.90 16.79
C THR A 145 -17.47 -26.34 18.23
N GLY A 146 -18.20 -25.57 19.05
CA GLY A 146 -18.28 -25.82 20.49
C GLY A 146 -17.03 -25.38 21.26
N SER A 147 -16.04 -24.79 20.59
CA SER A 147 -14.78 -24.35 21.18
C SER A 147 -14.96 -23.33 22.31
N ASP A 148 -13.94 -23.22 23.16
CA ASP A 148 -13.98 -22.37 24.35
C ASP A 148 -13.77 -20.89 24.00
N PHE A 149 -13.02 -20.61 22.93
CA PHE A 149 -12.85 -19.27 22.36
C PHE A 149 -12.45 -19.31 20.88
N VAL A 150 -12.54 -18.16 20.23
CA VAL A 150 -12.17 -17.94 18.82
C VAL A 150 -11.31 -16.68 18.70
N VAL A 151 -10.29 -16.76 17.85
CA VAL A 151 -9.36 -15.66 17.51
C VAL A 151 -9.52 -15.33 16.04
N GLY A 152 -9.73 -14.07 15.69
CA GLY A 152 -9.75 -13.64 14.30
C GLY A 152 -8.54 -12.81 13.90
N SER A 153 -8.23 -12.77 12.61
CA SER A 153 -7.07 -12.02 12.10
C SER A 153 -7.22 -10.52 12.38
N VAL A 154 -6.08 -9.83 12.49
CA VAL A 154 -6.04 -8.38 12.61
C VAL A 154 -5.55 -7.72 11.32
N ARG A 155 -5.95 -6.47 11.09
CA ARG A 155 -5.31 -5.58 10.12
C ARG A 155 -5.01 -4.25 10.78
N ARG A 156 -3.85 -3.68 10.48
CA ARG A 156 -3.47 -2.32 10.88
C ARG A 156 -4.01 -1.31 9.89
N PHE A 157 -4.37 -0.12 10.36
CA PHE A 157 -4.71 0.99 9.49
C PHE A 157 -4.19 2.33 10.03
N SER A 158 -3.78 3.20 9.11
CA SER A 158 -3.29 4.55 9.37
C SER A 158 -3.38 5.36 8.08
N HIS A 159 -3.79 6.63 8.16
CA HIS A 159 -3.90 7.51 6.98
C HIS A 159 -4.72 6.93 5.80
N GLY A 160 -5.74 6.12 6.09
CA GLY A 160 -6.56 5.43 5.07
C GLY A 160 -5.88 4.25 4.36
N LYS A 161 -4.62 3.93 4.68
CA LYS A 161 -3.92 2.72 4.23
C LYS A 161 -4.13 1.60 5.25
N SER A 162 -4.19 0.36 4.77
CA SER A 162 -4.25 -0.82 5.63
C SER A 162 -3.10 -1.78 5.35
N SER A 163 -2.58 -2.40 6.40
CA SER A 163 -1.46 -3.36 6.34
C SER A 163 -1.73 -4.53 7.29
N LYS A 164 -1.02 -5.64 7.13
CA LYS A 164 -1.05 -6.76 8.07
C LYS A 164 0.29 -6.82 8.82
N PRO A 165 0.31 -6.99 10.15
CA PRO A 165 1.52 -7.34 10.87
C PRO A 165 2.12 -8.65 10.34
N ALA A 166 3.44 -8.77 10.28
CA ALA A 166 4.10 -9.95 9.70
C ALA A 166 3.72 -11.27 10.37
N TRP A 167 3.49 -11.27 11.70
CA TRP A 167 3.09 -12.46 12.46
C TRP A 167 1.67 -12.95 12.11
N VAL A 168 0.81 -12.11 11.52
CA VAL A 168 -0.54 -12.52 11.10
C VAL A 168 -0.46 -13.60 10.03
N ASP A 169 0.53 -13.54 9.13
CA ASP A 169 0.69 -14.56 8.09
C ASP A 169 1.26 -15.88 8.63
N ASN A 170 1.74 -15.91 9.89
CA ASN A 170 2.13 -17.15 10.57
C ASN A 170 0.90 -17.74 11.29
N ALA A 171 0.22 -16.94 12.11
CA ALA A 171 -0.89 -17.41 12.96
C ALA A 171 -2.23 -17.58 12.21
N HIS A 172 -2.54 -16.70 11.25
CA HIS A 172 -3.88 -16.55 10.65
C HIS A 172 -3.91 -16.79 9.12
N ARG A 173 -2.89 -17.40 8.52
CA ARG A 173 -2.89 -17.67 7.07
C ARG A 173 -4.01 -18.63 6.65
N GLU A 174 -4.24 -19.65 7.46
CA GLU A 174 -5.28 -20.68 7.25
C GLU A 174 -6.28 -20.65 8.41
N GLU A 175 -7.55 -20.95 8.11
CA GLU A 175 -8.57 -21.16 9.14
C GLU A 175 -8.40 -22.55 9.77
N ARG A 176 -8.29 -22.60 11.09
CA ARG A 176 -8.13 -23.84 11.87
C ARG A 176 -9.22 -23.86 12.93
N LEU A 177 -10.08 -24.87 12.90
CA LEU A 177 -11.26 -24.93 13.75
C LEU A 177 -11.16 -26.10 14.70
N GLY A 178 -11.55 -25.89 15.97
CA GLY A 178 -11.58 -26.94 16.99
C GLY A 178 -10.21 -27.54 17.34
N ILE A 179 -9.13 -26.76 17.22
CA ILE A 179 -7.76 -27.22 17.47
C ILE A 179 -7.34 -27.01 18.93
N THR A 180 -6.30 -27.72 19.34
CA THR A 180 -5.55 -27.54 20.58
C THR A 180 -4.24 -26.77 20.33
N ILE A 181 -3.59 -26.31 21.40
CA ILE A 181 -2.34 -25.56 21.25
C ILE A 181 -1.17 -26.44 20.81
N ASP A 182 -1.16 -27.72 21.19
CA ASP A 182 -0.14 -28.68 20.75
C ASP A 182 -0.20 -28.99 19.25
N GLU A 183 -1.40 -28.92 18.65
CA GLU A 183 -1.59 -29.07 17.22
C GLU A 183 -1.07 -27.86 16.43
N PHE A 184 -1.16 -26.65 17.01
CA PHE A 184 -0.70 -25.42 16.37
C PHE A 184 -0.09 -24.41 17.37
N PRO A 185 1.17 -24.65 17.83
CA PRO A 185 1.84 -23.78 18.81
C PRO A 185 2.01 -22.32 18.36
N ASP A 186 2.19 -22.09 17.06
CA ASP A 186 2.32 -20.76 16.46
C ASP A 186 1.08 -19.87 16.66
N ALA A 187 -0.06 -20.41 17.12
CA ALA A 187 -1.19 -19.61 17.56
C ALA A 187 -0.79 -18.57 18.62
N MET A 188 0.21 -18.89 19.47
CA MET A 188 0.74 -17.96 20.47
C MET A 188 1.47 -16.75 19.89
N GLN A 189 1.72 -16.71 18.57
CA GLN A 189 2.16 -15.48 17.91
C GLN A 189 1.09 -14.37 17.94
N ASP A 190 -0.16 -14.70 18.22
CA ASP A 190 -1.21 -13.74 18.56
C ASP A 190 -1.56 -13.89 20.03
N VAL A 191 -1.30 -12.88 20.86
CA VAL A 191 -1.70 -12.85 22.29
C VAL A 191 -2.47 -11.58 22.62
N ILE A 192 -3.13 -10.99 21.62
CA ILE A 192 -3.91 -9.77 21.80
C ILE A 192 -5.31 -10.17 22.29
N ALA A 193 -5.88 -9.41 23.23
CA ALA A 193 -7.22 -9.70 23.75
C ALA A 193 -8.35 -9.31 22.78
N CYS A 194 -8.17 -8.23 22.00
CA CYS A 194 -9.25 -7.50 21.34
C CYS A 194 -9.80 -8.17 20.08
N ASN A 195 -9.06 -9.09 19.48
CA ASN A 195 -9.49 -9.85 18.31
C ASN A 195 -10.11 -11.22 18.67
N ARG A 196 -10.45 -11.42 19.95
CA ARG A 196 -10.93 -12.70 20.49
C ARG A 196 -12.33 -12.63 21.07
N MET A 197 -13.01 -13.76 21.07
CA MET A 197 -14.30 -13.94 21.73
C MET A 197 -14.28 -15.22 22.55
N PHE A 198 -14.64 -15.10 23.83
CA PHE A 198 -14.56 -16.17 24.82
C PHE A 198 -15.94 -16.57 25.31
N ARG A 199 -16.09 -17.84 25.69
CA ARG A 199 -17.15 -18.23 26.62
C ARG A 199 -16.86 -17.63 27.99
N ARG A 200 -17.83 -16.90 28.55
CA ARG A 200 -17.66 -16.23 29.86
C ARG A 200 -17.38 -17.21 30.99
N GLU A 201 -17.99 -18.40 30.95
CA GLU A 201 -17.74 -19.45 31.93
C GLU A 201 -16.30 -19.96 31.88
N PHE A 202 -15.76 -20.17 30.67
CA PHE A 202 -14.36 -20.54 30.48
C PHE A 202 -13.42 -19.47 31.03
N TRP A 203 -13.68 -18.20 30.73
CA TRP A 203 -12.92 -17.07 31.28
C TRP A 203 -12.87 -17.10 32.81
N ASN A 204 -14.03 -17.21 33.44
CA ASN A 204 -14.15 -17.14 34.90
C ASN A 204 -13.54 -18.35 35.62
N THR A 205 -13.49 -19.52 34.98
CA THR A 205 -13.07 -20.77 35.64
C THR A 205 -11.65 -21.20 35.29
N LYS A 206 -11.12 -20.79 34.13
CA LYS A 206 -9.83 -21.26 33.61
C LYS A 206 -8.81 -20.16 33.36
N ILE A 207 -9.22 -18.93 33.06
CA ILE A 207 -8.29 -17.84 32.72
C ILE A 207 -7.98 -17.00 33.96
N GLY A 208 -8.99 -16.34 34.53
CA GLY A 208 -8.82 -15.38 35.62
C GLY A 208 -8.81 -13.91 35.16
N PRO A 209 -8.66 -12.96 36.09
CA PRO A 209 -8.65 -11.53 35.79
C PRO A 209 -7.38 -11.11 35.02
N PHE A 210 -7.44 -9.96 34.36
CA PHE A 210 -6.24 -9.29 33.86
C PHE A 210 -5.37 -8.81 35.03
N PRO A 211 -4.04 -8.93 34.95
CA PRO A 211 -3.12 -8.24 35.84
C PRO A 211 -3.40 -6.73 35.88
N GLU A 212 -3.29 -6.12 37.06
CA GLU A 212 -3.52 -4.68 37.27
C GLU A 212 -2.18 -3.97 37.52
N GLY A 213 -2.10 -2.70 37.12
CA GLY A 213 -0.89 -1.88 37.34
C GLY A 213 0.32 -2.21 36.46
N ILE A 214 0.12 -2.91 35.33
CA ILE A 214 1.19 -3.27 34.38
C ILE A 214 0.71 -3.12 32.93
N ALA A 215 1.56 -2.62 32.03
CA ALA A 215 1.26 -2.61 30.59
C ALA A 215 1.33 -4.02 29.98
N TYR A 216 0.65 -4.23 28.83
CA TYR A 216 0.59 -5.53 28.15
C TYR A 216 -0.07 -6.63 28.98
N GLU A 217 -1.06 -6.25 29.78
CA GLU A 217 -1.74 -7.10 30.74
C GLU A 217 -2.50 -8.26 30.08
N ASP A 218 -2.74 -8.20 28.77
CA ASP A 218 -3.44 -9.25 28.02
C ASP A 218 -2.62 -10.51 27.79
N HIS A 219 -1.30 -10.41 27.77
CA HIS A 219 -0.43 -11.54 27.43
C HIS A 219 -0.62 -12.75 28.33
N VAL A 220 -0.63 -12.57 29.66
CA VAL A 220 -0.73 -13.69 30.62
C VAL A 220 -2.09 -14.39 30.50
N PRO A 221 -3.25 -13.68 30.54
CA PRO A 221 -4.56 -14.29 30.28
C PRO A 221 -4.66 -14.97 28.91
N MET A 222 -4.08 -14.38 27.85
CA MET A 222 -4.19 -14.95 26.50
C MET A 222 -3.37 -16.23 26.32
N VAL A 223 -2.18 -16.30 26.91
CA VAL A 223 -1.36 -17.52 26.95
C VAL A 223 -2.06 -18.60 27.77
N THR A 224 -2.60 -18.23 28.93
CA THR A 224 -3.38 -19.12 29.81
C THR A 224 -4.60 -19.68 29.08
N ALA A 225 -5.29 -18.85 28.28
CA ALA A 225 -6.43 -19.28 27.49
C ALA A 225 -6.07 -20.38 26.47
N TYR A 226 -4.92 -20.26 25.80
CA TYR A 226 -4.46 -21.30 24.87
C TYR A 226 -4.15 -22.61 25.57
N LEU A 227 -3.44 -22.55 26.70
CA LEU A 227 -2.99 -23.74 27.43
C LEU A 227 -4.15 -24.52 28.08
N ARG A 228 -5.18 -23.81 28.56
CA ARG A 228 -6.26 -24.41 29.34
C ARG A 228 -7.56 -24.65 28.58
N ALA A 229 -7.65 -24.23 27.31
CA ALA A 229 -8.81 -24.50 26.48
C ALA A 229 -8.86 -25.98 26.04
N ARG A 230 -10.07 -26.53 25.96
CA ARG A 230 -10.29 -27.86 25.37
C ARG A 230 -10.11 -27.83 23.86
N SER A 231 -10.54 -26.74 23.25
CA SER A 231 -10.28 -26.40 21.85
C SER A 231 -10.54 -24.92 21.60
N PHE A 232 -9.92 -24.38 20.55
CA PHE A 232 -10.13 -23.03 20.06
C PHE A 232 -10.15 -22.97 18.53
N ASP A 233 -10.61 -21.82 18.02
CA ASP A 233 -10.70 -21.55 16.59
C ASP A 233 -9.78 -20.39 16.19
N MET A 234 -9.04 -20.54 15.09
CA MET A 234 -8.23 -19.50 14.45
C MET A 234 -8.83 -19.15 13.09
N LEU A 235 -9.27 -17.90 12.91
CA LEU A 235 -9.86 -17.43 11.65
C LEU A 235 -8.86 -16.62 10.83
N SER A 236 -8.81 -16.85 9.51
CA SER A 236 -7.99 -16.04 8.61
C SER A 236 -8.62 -14.69 8.23
N ILE A 237 -9.93 -14.55 8.48
CA ILE A 237 -10.66 -13.33 8.20
C ILE A 237 -10.30 -12.24 9.20
N SER A 238 -10.17 -11.00 8.72
CA SER A 238 -9.94 -9.87 9.62
C SER A 238 -11.20 -9.57 10.43
N THR A 239 -11.11 -9.70 11.75
CA THR A 239 -12.18 -9.38 12.72
C THR A 239 -11.89 -8.11 13.51
N TYR A 240 -10.70 -7.55 13.37
CA TYR A 240 -10.23 -6.40 14.13
C TYR A 240 -9.43 -5.44 13.25
N ASN A 241 -9.79 -4.15 13.29
CA ASN A 241 -9.01 -3.08 12.67
C ASN A 241 -8.25 -2.35 13.78
N TRP A 242 -6.93 -2.54 13.81
CA TRP A 242 -6.02 -1.94 14.74
C TRP A 242 -5.49 -0.61 14.19
N ARG A 243 -5.79 0.49 14.86
CA ARG A 243 -5.32 1.83 14.51
C ARG A 243 -3.87 2.01 14.96
N ILE A 244 -3.06 2.63 14.10
CA ILE A 244 -1.80 3.24 14.50
C ILE A 244 -2.08 4.73 14.67
N ARG A 245 -1.97 5.25 15.89
CA ARG A 245 -2.25 6.67 16.17
C ARG A 245 -1.16 7.54 15.55
N GLU A 246 -1.57 8.63 14.92
CA GLU A 246 -0.68 9.56 14.24
C GLU A 246 0.27 10.26 15.23
N ASP A 247 -0.20 10.55 16.45
CA ASP A 247 0.53 11.19 17.54
C ASP A 247 1.50 10.27 18.31
N GLN A 248 1.57 8.98 17.95
CA GLN A 248 2.35 7.95 18.67
C GLN A 248 2.02 7.79 20.16
N SER A 249 0.86 8.27 20.64
CA SER A 249 0.50 8.24 22.09
C SER A 249 0.11 6.86 22.62
N SER A 250 0.03 5.83 21.77
CA SER A 250 -0.29 4.47 22.21
C SER A 250 0.85 3.85 23.01
N ILE A 251 0.52 3.11 24.07
CA ILE A 251 1.48 2.33 24.88
C ILE A 251 2.36 1.43 23.99
N GLY A 252 1.77 0.82 22.95
CA GLY A 252 2.49 -0.02 22.01
C GLY A 252 3.46 0.74 21.09
N GLN A 253 3.39 2.07 21.04
CA GLN A 253 4.24 2.97 20.24
C GLN A 253 5.38 3.58 21.09
N GLN A 254 5.24 3.64 22.42
CA GLN A 254 6.22 4.18 23.39
C GLN A 254 7.33 3.18 23.79
N LYS A 255 7.90 2.42 22.85
CA LYS A 255 8.93 1.40 23.16
C LYS A 255 10.28 1.97 23.59
N HIS A 256 10.50 3.27 23.41
CA HIS A 256 11.70 3.98 23.85
C HIS A 256 11.74 4.18 25.37
N GLU A 257 10.60 4.09 26.07
CA GLU A 257 10.55 4.28 27.52
C GLU A 257 11.03 3.04 28.30
N VAL A 258 11.89 3.26 29.30
CA VAL A 258 12.41 2.19 30.17
C VAL A 258 11.29 1.51 30.98
N SER A 259 10.29 2.26 31.44
CA SER A 259 9.10 1.75 32.13
C SER A 259 8.37 0.72 31.26
N ASN A 260 8.13 1.05 29.99
CA ASN A 260 7.48 0.17 29.02
C ASN A 260 8.27 -1.13 28.80
N LEU A 261 9.60 -1.03 28.68
CA LEU A 261 10.49 -2.19 28.59
C LEU A 261 10.41 -3.07 29.84
N ARG A 262 10.45 -2.47 31.05
CA ARG A 262 10.34 -3.21 32.31
C ARG A 262 9.02 -3.97 32.42
N ASP A 263 7.91 -3.32 32.07
CA ASP A 263 6.59 -3.96 32.05
C ASP A 263 6.56 -5.10 31.04
N ARG A 264 7.11 -4.88 29.84
CA ARG A 264 7.23 -5.92 28.80
C ARG A 264 7.96 -7.15 29.32
N VAL A 265 9.13 -6.97 29.93
CA VAL A 265 9.95 -8.08 30.48
C VAL A 265 9.21 -8.78 31.62
N SER A 266 8.63 -8.01 32.55
CA SER A 266 7.92 -8.54 33.72
C SER A 266 6.71 -9.40 33.30
N VAL A 267 5.91 -8.93 32.33
CA VAL A 267 4.80 -9.71 31.76
C VAL A 267 5.29 -11.00 31.10
N LYS A 268 6.45 -11.00 30.44
CA LYS A 268 7.02 -12.22 29.85
C LYS A 268 7.45 -13.21 30.93
N ASP A 269 8.06 -12.73 32.02
CA ASP A 269 8.43 -13.60 33.14
C ASP A 269 7.19 -14.22 33.80
N LEU A 270 6.12 -13.44 34.04
CA LEU A 270 4.83 -13.97 34.52
C LEU A 270 4.20 -14.99 33.57
N ALA A 271 4.22 -14.72 32.26
CA ALA A 271 3.70 -15.66 31.27
C ALA A 271 4.56 -16.94 31.19
N TRP A 272 5.87 -16.83 31.40
CA TRP A 272 6.77 -17.98 31.41
C TRP A 272 6.47 -18.93 32.58
N GLU A 273 6.07 -18.43 33.75
CA GLU A 273 5.66 -19.28 34.87
C GLU A 273 4.51 -20.23 34.47
N VAL A 274 3.52 -19.73 33.72
CA VAL A 274 2.41 -20.55 33.23
C VAL A 274 2.86 -21.50 32.12
N VAL A 275 3.64 -21.01 31.15
CA VAL A 275 4.11 -21.81 30.00
C VAL A 275 5.01 -22.96 30.46
N SER A 276 6.00 -22.67 31.31
CA SER A 276 6.94 -23.69 31.79
C SER A 276 6.28 -24.73 32.69
N ALA A 277 5.18 -24.39 33.37
CA ALA A 277 4.45 -25.32 34.22
C ALA A 277 3.44 -26.20 33.47
N GLU A 278 2.75 -25.67 32.46
CA GLU A 278 1.56 -26.31 31.87
C GLU A 278 1.73 -26.78 30.41
N SER A 279 2.76 -26.33 29.70
CA SER A 279 2.91 -26.59 28.26
C SER A 279 3.82 -27.78 27.92
N SER A 280 3.64 -28.34 26.72
CA SER A 280 4.59 -29.31 26.18
C SER A 280 5.90 -28.62 25.73
N PRO A 281 7.03 -29.35 25.61
CA PRO A 281 8.28 -28.77 25.11
C PRO A 281 8.15 -28.09 23.74
N ARG A 282 7.27 -28.61 22.88
CA ARG A 282 6.98 -28.02 21.56
C ARG A 282 6.29 -26.65 21.69
N VAL A 283 5.35 -26.53 22.62
CA VAL A 283 4.61 -25.28 22.85
C VAL A 283 5.48 -24.24 23.56
N SER A 284 6.28 -24.65 24.55
CA SER A 284 7.22 -23.74 25.22
C SER A 284 8.29 -23.22 24.27
N ALA A 285 8.83 -24.06 23.36
CA ALA A 285 9.77 -23.65 22.33
C ALA A 285 9.18 -22.60 21.38
N ALA A 286 7.96 -22.82 20.86
CA ALA A 286 7.29 -21.84 19.99
C ALA A 286 7.02 -20.51 20.71
N TRP A 287 6.63 -20.56 21.98
CA TRP A 287 6.42 -19.37 22.80
C TRP A 287 7.73 -18.60 23.04
N LEU A 288 8.82 -19.28 23.39
CA LEU A 288 10.15 -18.66 23.54
C LEU A 288 10.65 -18.06 22.24
N GLY A 289 10.45 -18.77 21.11
CA GLY A 289 10.76 -18.27 19.78
C GLY A 289 10.05 -16.95 19.48
N ARG A 290 8.76 -16.84 19.83
CA ARG A 290 8.04 -15.56 19.76
C ARG A 290 8.67 -14.48 20.63
N VAL A 291 9.04 -14.79 21.87
CA VAL A 291 9.60 -13.80 22.79
C VAL A 291 10.88 -13.20 22.20
N LEU A 292 11.74 -14.05 21.64
CA LEU A 292 12.97 -13.62 20.99
C LEU A 292 12.70 -12.87 19.67
N ASP A 293 11.78 -13.37 18.84
CA ASP A 293 11.51 -12.82 17.50
C ASP A 293 10.75 -11.48 17.51
N ILE A 294 9.81 -11.32 18.45
CA ILE A 294 8.83 -10.22 18.45
C ILE A 294 8.93 -9.39 19.72
N ASP A 295 8.98 -10.00 20.90
CA ASP A 295 8.88 -9.25 22.15
C ASP A 295 10.17 -8.48 22.48
N LEU A 296 11.34 -9.14 22.45
CA LEU A 296 12.61 -8.51 22.82
C LEU A 296 13.27 -7.82 21.64
N SER A 297 13.29 -8.45 20.46
CA SER A 297 14.00 -7.90 19.29
C SER A 297 13.46 -6.54 18.82
N LEU A 298 12.19 -6.22 19.07
CA LEU A 298 11.63 -4.91 18.76
C LEU A 298 12.13 -3.79 19.69
N PHE A 299 12.58 -4.12 20.91
CA PHE A 299 13.16 -3.15 21.86
C PHE A 299 14.66 -2.92 21.58
N VAL A 300 15.34 -3.87 20.95
CA VAL A 300 16.76 -3.73 20.57
C VAL A 300 16.99 -2.51 19.67
N GLU A 301 16.04 -2.20 18.79
CA GLU A 301 16.13 -1.03 17.90
C GLU A 301 16.24 0.30 18.66
N PHE A 302 15.57 0.42 19.80
CA PHE A 302 15.64 1.60 20.66
C PHE A 302 16.86 1.58 21.58
N ALA A 303 17.34 0.39 21.97
CA ALA A 303 18.53 0.26 22.81
C ALA A 303 19.82 0.79 22.16
N VAL A 304 19.87 0.85 20.82
CA VAL A 304 21.02 1.42 20.09
C VAL A 304 21.27 2.86 20.51
N THR A 305 20.21 3.64 20.74
CA THR A 305 20.28 5.09 21.06
C THR A 305 19.91 5.41 22.50
N ALA A 306 19.38 4.44 23.25
CA ALA A 306 18.99 4.63 24.64
C ALA A 306 20.17 4.71 25.62
N ASP A 307 19.88 5.15 26.84
CA ASP A 307 20.83 5.22 27.95
C ASP A 307 21.26 3.85 28.48
N GLU A 308 22.21 3.87 29.41
CA GLU A 308 22.76 2.66 30.03
C GLU A 308 21.72 1.91 30.87
N GLU A 309 20.74 2.61 31.46
CA GLU A 309 19.68 1.96 32.24
C GLU A 309 18.81 1.07 31.34
N TYR A 310 18.35 1.61 30.21
CA TYR A 310 17.57 0.87 29.21
C TYR A 310 18.34 -0.34 28.68
N ARG A 311 19.59 -0.12 28.26
CA ARG A 311 20.48 -1.17 27.72
C ARG A 311 20.68 -2.29 28.74
N SER A 312 20.92 -1.93 30.00
CA SER A 312 21.14 -2.89 31.09
C SER A 312 19.90 -3.76 31.37
N VAL A 313 18.69 -3.17 31.32
CA VAL A 313 17.43 -3.93 31.47
C VAL A 313 17.24 -4.90 30.31
N LEU A 314 17.41 -4.44 29.07
CA LEU A 314 17.21 -5.27 27.88
C LEU A 314 18.26 -6.38 27.76
N GLN A 315 19.52 -6.09 28.03
CA GLN A 315 20.61 -7.08 28.01
C GLN A 315 20.30 -8.24 28.96
N ARG A 316 19.96 -7.95 30.23
CA ARG A 316 19.60 -8.99 31.21
C ARG A 316 18.39 -9.79 30.78
N ALA A 317 17.39 -9.14 30.17
CA ALA A 317 16.22 -9.85 29.65
C ALA A 317 16.61 -10.79 28.50
N CYS A 318 17.43 -10.34 27.54
CA CYS A 318 17.92 -11.16 26.44
C CYS A 318 18.72 -12.36 26.96
N GLN A 319 19.68 -12.15 27.87
CA GLN A 319 20.46 -13.22 28.50
C GLN A 319 19.54 -14.27 29.17
N ARG A 320 18.56 -13.82 29.95
CA ARG A 320 17.62 -14.69 30.67
C ARG A 320 16.74 -15.52 29.74
N PHE A 321 16.18 -14.93 28.68
CA PHE A 321 15.33 -15.68 27.75
C PHE A 321 16.12 -16.56 26.77
N ILE A 322 17.34 -16.14 26.38
CA ILE A 322 18.24 -16.99 25.58
C ILE A 322 18.65 -18.23 26.38
N ALA A 323 18.95 -18.10 27.68
CA ALA A 323 19.30 -19.23 28.54
C ALA A 323 18.16 -20.26 28.68
N ARG A 324 16.91 -19.88 28.37
CA ARG A 324 15.73 -20.77 28.36
C ARG A 324 15.49 -21.43 27.00
N ALA A 325 16.11 -20.92 25.93
CA ALA A 325 15.83 -21.31 24.54
C ALA A 325 16.75 -22.44 24.07
N ASP A 326 16.16 -23.47 23.47
CA ASP A 326 16.85 -24.56 22.80
C ASP A 326 16.83 -24.38 21.27
N ALA A 327 17.39 -25.36 20.53
CA ALA A 327 17.39 -25.33 19.06
C ALA A 327 15.98 -25.28 18.46
N ALA A 328 14.98 -25.88 19.10
CA ALA A 328 13.59 -25.83 18.64
C ALA A 328 13.03 -24.42 18.77
N ALA A 329 13.31 -23.70 19.86
CA ALA A 329 12.90 -22.31 20.01
C ALA A 329 13.56 -21.40 18.94
N TRP A 330 14.84 -21.59 18.68
CA TRP A 330 15.58 -20.83 17.66
C TRP A 330 15.06 -21.05 16.24
N ALA A 331 14.49 -22.22 15.92
CA ALA A 331 13.88 -22.49 14.62
C ALA A 331 12.66 -21.59 14.30
N HIS A 332 12.04 -20.98 15.32
CA HIS A 332 10.95 -20.01 15.15
C HIS A 332 11.45 -18.55 15.00
N VAL A 333 12.70 -18.26 15.35
CA VAL A 333 13.24 -16.89 15.36
C VAL A 333 13.84 -16.53 14.01
N ARG A 334 13.42 -15.41 13.41
CA ARG A 334 13.96 -14.95 12.13
C ARG A 334 15.44 -14.58 12.28
N VAL A 335 16.25 -14.83 11.25
CA VAL A 335 17.72 -14.62 11.30
C VAL A 335 18.10 -13.20 11.75
N GLU A 336 17.47 -12.16 11.21
CA GLU A 336 17.64 -10.77 11.66
C GLU A 336 17.43 -10.63 13.17
N ARG A 337 16.39 -11.28 13.69
CA ARG A 337 15.98 -11.20 15.09
C ARG A 337 16.91 -12.00 16.00
N LYS A 338 17.42 -13.15 15.54
CA LYS A 338 18.46 -13.93 16.20
C LYS A 338 19.70 -13.09 16.47
N LEU A 339 20.24 -12.48 15.40
CA LEU A 339 21.45 -11.66 15.47
C LEU A 339 21.25 -10.47 16.43
N ARG A 340 20.13 -9.75 16.33
CA ARG A 340 19.79 -8.63 17.23
C ARG A 340 19.80 -9.03 18.70
N VAL A 341 19.10 -10.11 19.09
CA VAL A 341 18.99 -10.50 20.51
C VAL A 341 20.27 -11.14 21.04
N ALA A 342 21.03 -11.85 20.19
CA ALA A 342 22.32 -12.42 20.56
C ALA A 342 23.35 -11.32 20.87
N LEU A 343 23.46 -10.31 20.01
CA LEU A 343 24.35 -9.16 20.22
C LEU A 343 23.93 -8.32 21.44
N ALA A 344 22.62 -8.08 21.60
CA ALA A 344 22.08 -7.38 22.76
C ALA A 344 22.40 -8.11 24.08
N ALA A 345 22.34 -9.45 24.12
CA ALA A 345 22.72 -10.22 25.30
C ALA A 345 24.22 -10.10 25.65
N GLN A 346 25.07 -9.83 24.66
CA GLN A 346 26.51 -9.58 24.84
C GLN A 346 26.83 -8.10 25.11
N GLY A 347 25.84 -7.19 25.05
CA GLY A 347 26.06 -5.74 25.20
C GLY A 347 26.70 -5.07 23.96
N ARG A 348 26.68 -5.76 22.81
CA ARG A 348 27.29 -5.31 21.54
C ARG A 348 26.30 -4.47 20.73
N TRP A 349 26.01 -3.27 21.21
CA TRP A 349 24.93 -2.41 20.67
C TRP A 349 25.27 -1.80 19.30
N VAL A 350 26.54 -1.51 19.04
CA VAL A 350 27.04 -1.01 17.75
C VAL A 350 26.77 -2.03 16.65
N GLU A 351 27.17 -3.28 16.87
CA GLU A 351 26.96 -4.37 15.92
C GLU A 351 25.47 -4.70 15.76
N ALA A 352 24.68 -4.61 16.84
CA ALA A 352 23.23 -4.75 16.74
C ALA A 352 22.62 -3.65 15.82
N GLY A 353 23.11 -2.41 15.93
CA GLY A 353 22.79 -1.30 15.04
C GLY A 353 23.14 -1.60 13.57
N ARG A 354 24.35 -2.14 13.32
CA ARG A 354 24.79 -2.56 11.97
C ARG A 354 23.89 -3.64 11.38
N VAL A 355 23.47 -4.64 12.17
CA VAL A 355 22.51 -5.68 11.73
C VAL A 355 21.16 -5.06 11.36
N ILE A 356 20.63 -4.17 12.21
CA ILE A 356 19.36 -3.47 11.95
C ILE A 356 19.42 -2.75 10.59
N GLU A 357 20.48 -1.99 10.36
CA GLU A 357 20.66 -1.22 9.13
C GLU A 357 20.89 -2.13 7.92
N PHE A 358 21.71 -3.18 8.06
CA PHE A 358 21.94 -4.15 6.99
C PHE A 358 20.62 -4.73 6.47
N PHE A 359 19.73 -5.20 7.35
CA PHE A 359 18.44 -5.75 6.95
C PHE A 359 17.44 -4.67 6.48
N ARG A 360 17.55 -3.43 6.98
CA ARG A 360 16.77 -2.29 6.50
C ARG A 360 17.09 -1.99 5.03
N LEU A 361 18.37 -2.04 4.66
CA LEU A 361 18.87 -1.76 3.30
C LEU A 361 18.72 -2.96 2.36
N ASN A 362 19.01 -4.17 2.85
CA ASN A 362 19.06 -5.38 2.03
C ASN A 362 17.75 -6.17 2.01
N GLY A 363 16.78 -5.81 2.86
CA GLY A 363 15.51 -6.49 3.01
C GLY A 363 15.57 -7.68 3.98
N ALA A 364 14.40 -8.13 4.42
CA ALA A 364 14.26 -9.11 5.51
C ALA A 364 14.74 -10.54 5.18
N LEU A 365 14.94 -10.88 3.90
CA LEU A 365 15.56 -12.15 3.47
C LEU A 365 16.85 -11.84 2.72
N PRO A 366 18.03 -12.13 3.30
CA PRO A 366 19.33 -11.82 2.71
C PRO A 366 19.65 -12.80 1.57
N GLN A 367 20.87 -12.74 1.04
CA GLN A 367 21.41 -13.88 0.27
C GLN A 367 21.49 -15.11 1.18
N THR A 368 21.45 -16.29 0.57
CA THR A 368 21.33 -17.55 1.32
C THR A 368 22.06 -18.69 0.63
N THR A 369 22.50 -19.63 1.46
CA THR A 369 23.13 -20.87 1.03
C THR A 369 22.39 -22.05 1.65
N VAL A 370 22.27 -23.16 0.91
CA VAL A 370 21.66 -24.39 1.40
C VAL A 370 22.74 -25.42 1.72
N ILE A 371 22.80 -25.85 2.98
CA ILE A 371 23.72 -26.88 3.48
C ILE A 371 22.87 -27.98 4.11
N ASP A 372 22.99 -29.20 3.61
CA ASP A 372 22.28 -30.39 4.13
C ASP A 372 20.76 -30.20 4.38
N GLY A 373 20.06 -29.55 3.43
CA GLY A 373 18.62 -29.29 3.54
C GLY A 373 18.22 -28.15 4.48
N VAL A 374 19.20 -27.40 5.00
CA VAL A 374 19.00 -26.24 5.87
C VAL A 374 19.43 -24.97 5.14
N VAL A 375 18.62 -23.91 5.27
CA VAL A 375 18.87 -22.62 4.61
C VAL A 375 19.55 -21.66 5.60
N TYR A 376 20.74 -21.18 5.25
CA TYR A 376 21.52 -20.22 6.03
C TYR A 376 21.55 -18.86 5.34
N ALA A 377 21.57 -17.79 6.12
CA ALA A 377 21.81 -16.44 5.63
C ALA A 377 23.30 -16.27 5.33
N ASP A 378 23.58 -15.80 4.12
CA ASP A 378 24.91 -15.39 3.70
C ASP A 378 25.01 -13.85 3.86
N LEU A 379 25.76 -13.42 4.87
CA LEU A 379 25.89 -12.02 5.25
C LEU A 379 27.35 -11.58 5.10
N PRO A 380 27.65 -10.53 4.32
CA PRO A 380 29.00 -9.98 4.24
C PRO A 380 29.57 -9.55 5.60
N ILE A 381 28.71 -9.16 6.55
CA ILE A 381 29.10 -8.75 7.90
C ILE A 381 29.30 -9.95 8.87
N ALA A 382 29.06 -11.20 8.44
CA ALA A 382 29.06 -12.35 9.35
C ALA A 382 30.38 -12.55 10.10
N GLU A 383 31.52 -12.34 9.42
CA GLU A 383 32.85 -12.47 10.01
C GLU A 383 33.08 -11.45 11.14
N GLU A 384 32.61 -10.20 10.97
CA GLU A 384 32.70 -9.15 11.99
C GLU A 384 31.84 -9.44 13.22
N LEU A 385 30.72 -10.14 13.03
CA LEU A 385 29.81 -10.45 14.12
C LEU A 385 30.34 -11.56 15.02
N ASP A 386 31.17 -12.49 14.51
CA ASP A 386 31.75 -13.63 15.25
C ASP A 386 30.68 -14.38 16.09
N LEU A 387 29.58 -14.74 15.44
CA LEU A 387 28.47 -15.49 16.04
C LEU A 387 28.46 -16.94 15.56
N PRO A 388 27.95 -17.90 16.36
CA PRO A 388 27.82 -19.29 15.93
C PRO A 388 26.95 -19.45 14.68
N GLU A 389 27.26 -20.43 13.84
CA GLU A 389 26.57 -20.71 12.56
C GLU A 389 25.04 -20.85 12.70
N GLU A 390 24.55 -21.44 13.79
CA GLU A 390 23.12 -21.61 14.10
C GLU A 390 22.34 -20.27 14.16
N MET A 391 23.03 -19.17 14.46
CA MET A 391 22.44 -17.82 14.46
C MET A 391 22.10 -17.34 13.04
N TYR A 392 22.73 -17.88 12.02
CA TYR A 392 22.51 -17.54 10.61
C TYR A 392 21.48 -18.45 9.93
N ARG A 393 21.09 -19.57 10.54
CA ARG A 393 20.02 -20.44 10.04
C ARG A 393 18.69 -19.67 9.95
N LEU A 394 18.03 -19.72 8.80
CA LEU A 394 16.69 -19.15 8.61
C LEU A 394 15.65 -19.92 9.44
N SER A 395 14.63 -19.22 9.91
CA SER A 395 13.46 -19.88 10.48
C SER A 395 12.66 -20.64 9.43
N ASP A 396 11.87 -21.62 9.87
CA ASP A 396 10.96 -22.37 8.98
C ASP A 396 9.94 -21.43 8.31
N HIS A 397 9.54 -20.37 9.01
CA HIS A 397 8.69 -19.34 8.44
C HIS A 397 9.39 -18.57 7.33
N GLN A 398 10.67 -18.19 7.50
CA GLN A 398 11.42 -17.45 6.48
C GLN A 398 11.64 -18.26 5.21
N SER A 399 11.84 -19.57 5.35
CA SER A 399 12.05 -20.51 4.25
C SER A 399 10.77 -21.23 3.80
N ALA A 400 9.58 -20.78 4.23
CA ALA A 400 8.30 -21.40 3.89
C ALA A 400 8.01 -21.36 2.36
N LEU A 401 7.10 -22.23 1.92
CA LEU A 401 6.62 -22.26 0.53
C LEU A 401 6.04 -20.91 0.10
N SER A 402 6.46 -20.45 -1.07
CA SER A 402 5.77 -19.40 -1.82
C SER A 402 5.19 -20.02 -3.09
N ALA A 403 3.87 -19.88 -3.29
CA ALA A 403 3.19 -20.44 -4.45
C ALA A 403 2.12 -19.48 -4.97
N CYS A 404 1.97 -19.44 -6.29
CA CYS A 404 1.03 -18.56 -6.99
C CYS A 404 0.36 -19.30 -8.14
N VAL A 405 -0.96 -19.10 -8.31
CA VAL A 405 -1.65 -19.39 -9.57
C VAL A 405 -1.67 -18.13 -10.42
N ALA A 406 -1.01 -18.19 -11.58
CA ALA A 406 -0.89 -17.09 -12.52
C ALA A 406 -2.06 -17.04 -13.49
N ARG A 407 -2.46 -18.19 -14.05
CA ARG A 407 -3.47 -18.31 -15.10
C ARG A 407 -4.35 -19.53 -14.88
N THR A 408 -5.61 -19.45 -15.31
CA THR A 408 -6.55 -20.58 -15.29
C THR A 408 -7.39 -20.61 -16.57
N ASP A 409 -7.36 -21.73 -17.29
CA ASP A 409 -8.08 -21.87 -18.55
C ASP A 409 -8.98 -23.11 -18.52
N TRP A 410 -10.20 -22.98 -19.03
CA TRP A 410 -11.02 -24.15 -19.33
C TRP A 410 -10.62 -24.67 -20.70
N LEU A 411 -10.19 -25.93 -20.75
CA LEU A 411 -9.90 -26.63 -21.99
C LEU A 411 -11.20 -27.04 -22.71
N PRO A 412 -11.17 -27.20 -24.04
CA PRO A 412 -12.35 -27.59 -24.83
C PRO A 412 -13.03 -28.87 -24.33
N ASP A 413 -12.26 -29.79 -23.75
CA ASP A 413 -12.71 -31.11 -23.33
C ASP A 413 -13.51 -31.13 -22.01
N GLY A 414 -13.42 -30.11 -21.16
CA GLY A 414 -13.87 -30.31 -19.78
C GLY A 414 -13.00 -29.63 -18.74
N LYS A 415 -11.69 -29.79 -18.94
CA LYS A 415 -10.74 -29.77 -17.84
C LYS A 415 -10.26 -28.36 -17.53
N LEU A 416 -9.83 -28.15 -16.30
CA LEU A 416 -9.31 -26.87 -15.85
C LEU A 416 -7.77 -26.92 -15.87
N ARG A 417 -7.13 -26.19 -16.77
CA ARG A 417 -5.69 -25.97 -16.76
C ARG A 417 -5.34 -24.87 -15.77
N LEU A 418 -4.33 -25.13 -14.94
CA LEU A 418 -3.72 -24.17 -14.02
C LEU A 418 -2.27 -23.97 -14.42
N GLU A 419 -1.81 -22.72 -14.42
CA GLU A 419 -0.41 -22.35 -14.59
C GLU A 419 0.01 -21.45 -13.44
N GLY A 420 1.20 -21.67 -12.90
CA GLY A 420 1.70 -20.95 -11.74
C GLY A 420 3.18 -21.17 -11.49
N TRP A 421 3.61 -20.80 -10.29
CA TRP A 421 4.95 -21.13 -9.80
C TRP A 421 4.92 -21.47 -8.31
N ALA A 422 5.89 -22.27 -7.87
CA ALA A 422 6.05 -22.65 -6.47
C ALA A 422 7.51 -22.93 -6.13
N PHE A 423 8.00 -22.40 -5.01
CA PHE A 423 9.38 -22.55 -4.55
C PHE A 423 9.51 -22.38 -3.03
N ALA A 424 10.55 -22.95 -2.43
CA ALA A 424 10.94 -22.64 -1.05
C ALA A 424 11.66 -21.28 -0.99
N ARG A 425 11.22 -20.37 -0.12
CA ARG A 425 11.84 -19.04 0.00
C ARG A 425 13.29 -19.16 0.48
N GLY A 426 14.19 -18.39 -0.13
CA GLY A 426 15.61 -18.41 0.21
C GLY A 426 16.36 -19.61 -0.38
N VAL A 427 15.76 -20.36 -1.31
CA VAL A 427 16.49 -21.36 -2.10
C VAL A 427 16.66 -20.80 -3.51
N ASP A 428 17.89 -20.44 -3.89
CA ASP A 428 18.16 -19.93 -5.24
C ASP A 428 18.13 -21.09 -6.25
N LEU A 429 17.37 -20.91 -7.34
CA LEU A 429 17.14 -21.91 -8.37
C LEU A 429 17.92 -21.63 -9.67
N THR A 430 18.98 -20.82 -9.60
CA THR A 430 19.82 -20.52 -10.78
C THR A 430 20.51 -21.78 -11.33
N GLU A 431 21.05 -22.62 -10.43
CA GLU A 431 21.84 -23.82 -10.77
C GLU A 431 21.11 -25.14 -10.47
N HIS A 432 19.92 -25.07 -9.90
CA HIS A 432 19.16 -26.24 -9.46
C HIS A 432 17.69 -26.08 -9.84
N ASP A 433 17.09 -27.17 -10.31
CA ASP A 433 15.66 -27.24 -10.52
C ASP A 433 14.98 -27.76 -9.26
N GLU A 434 13.94 -27.05 -8.83
CA GLU A 434 13.04 -27.52 -7.78
C GLU A 434 12.24 -28.72 -8.31
N GLU A 435 11.96 -29.76 -7.52
CA GLU A 435 10.91 -30.72 -7.81
C GLU A 435 9.56 -30.17 -7.33
N ILE A 436 8.49 -30.29 -8.12
CA ILE A 436 7.15 -29.80 -7.76
C ILE A 436 6.14 -30.93 -7.95
N THR A 437 5.35 -31.19 -6.91
CA THR A 437 4.17 -32.06 -6.98
C THR A 437 2.94 -31.29 -6.50
N ALA A 438 1.76 -31.65 -7.02
CA ALA A 438 0.51 -30.97 -6.68
C ALA A 438 -0.62 -31.97 -6.46
N TYR A 439 -1.54 -31.62 -5.58
CA TYR A 439 -2.75 -32.41 -5.32
C TYR A 439 -3.92 -31.52 -4.89
N LEU A 440 -5.15 -32.02 -5.09
CA LEU A 440 -6.36 -31.43 -4.54
C LEU A 440 -6.76 -32.13 -3.25
N LYS A 441 -7.11 -31.35 -2.22
CA LYS A 441 -7.63 -31.84 -0.94
C LYS A 441 -9.05 -31.33 -0.70
N GLU A 442 -10.01 -32.23 -0.55
CA GLU A 442 -11.38 -31.85 -0.17
C GLU A 442 -11.41 -31.37 1.28
N VAL A 443 -11.87 -30.14 1.51
CA VAL A 443 -11.78 -29.45 2.81
C VAL A 443 -12.57 -30.15 3.91
N THR A 444 -13.68 -30.83 3.58
CA THR A 444 -14.57 -31.44 4.57
C THR A 444 -14.21 -32.89 4.88
N THR A 445 -13.93 -33.70 3.86
CA THR A 445 -13.67 -35.14 4.01
C THR A 445 -12.19 -35.45 4.17
N GLY A 446 -11.30 -34.54 3.74
CA GLY A 446 -9.86 -34.77 3.65
C GLY A 446 -9.42 -35.61 2.44
N ARG A 447 -10.36 -36.01 1.56
CA ARG A 447 -10.06 -36.79 0.36
C ARG A 447 -8.99 -36.09 -0.50
N ARG A 448 -8.06 -36.87 -1.06
CA ARG A 448 -6.94 -36.39 -1.86
C ARG A 448 -7.01 -36.92 -3.29
N VAL A 449 -6.70 -36.06 -4.26
CA VAL A 449 -6.56 -36.39 -5.69
C VAL A 449 -5.21 -35.85 -6.16
N GLU A 450 -4.29 -36.73 -6.56
CA GLU A 450 -3.00 -36.33 -7.13
C GLU A 450 -3.19 -35.68 -8.49
N LEU A 451 -2.31 -34.73 -8.82
CA LEU A 451 -2.30 -34.06 -10.11
C LEU A 451 -0.99 -34.30 -10.85
N GLU A 452 -1.07 -34.41 -12.17
CA GLU A 452 0.10 -34.42 -13.04
C GLU A 452 0.65 -33.00 -13.20
N VAL A 453 1.97 -32.85 -13.01
CA VAL A 453 2.65 -31.55 -13.02
C VAL A 453 3.63 -31.47 -14.19
N GLY A 454 3.37 -30.54 -15.11
CA GLY A 454 4.33 -30.08 -16.11
C GLY A 454 5.18 -28.92 -15.59
N ARG A 455 6.38 -28.73 -16.15
CA ARG A 455 7.36 -27.71 -15.72
C ARG A 455 7.77 -26.79 -16.85
N PHE A 456 8.09 -25.54 -16.49
CA PHE A 456 8.62 -24.56 -17.43
C PHE A 456 9.49 -23.52 -16.72
N ARG A 457 10.33 -22.82 -17.51
CA ARG A 457 11.17 -21.72 -17.05
C ARG A 457 10.70 -20.38 -17.64
N ARG A 458 10.56 -19.35 -16.79
CA ARG A 458 10.23 -17.98 -17.21
C ARG A 458 10.84 -16.94 -16.27
N ASP A 459 11.56 -15.99 -16.84
CA ASP A 459 12.27 -14.94 -16.09
C ASP A 459 11.33 -13.99 -15.32
N TYR A 460 10.08 -13.86 -15.77
CA TYR A 460 9.09 -13.07 -15.03
C TYR A 460 8.77 -13.67 -13.65
N ILE A 461 9.01 -14.96 -13.40
CA ILE A 461 8.69 -15.59 -12.11
C ILE A 461 9.46 -14.91 -10.98
N THR A 462 10.77 -14.69 -11.15
CA THR A 462 11.58 -13.95 -10.17
C THR A 462 11.07 -12.52 -9.98
N ARG A 463 10.72 -11.85 -11.08
CA ARG A 463 10.16 -10.49 -11.07
C ARG A 463 8.88 -10.39 -10.25
N TRP A 464 7.94 -11.32 -10.46
CA TRP A 464 6.64 -11.35 -9.78
C TRP A 464 6.70 -11.91 -8.36
N ALA A 465 7.64 -12.82 -8.07
CA ALA A 465 7.97 -13.23 -6.70
C ALA A 465 8.45 -12.05 -5.84
N ASN A 466 8.99 -11.00 -6.47
CA ASN A 466 9.48 -9.77 -5.85
C ASN A 466 10.45 -10.05 -4.68
N HIS A 467 11.29 -11.07 -4.88
CA HIS A 467 12.32 -11.43 -3.93
C HIS A 467 13.54 -10.50 -4.10
N PRO A 468 14.20 -10.06 -3.03
CA PRO A 468 15.35 -9.16 -3.17
C PRO A 468 16.63 -9.82 -3.69
N ASN A 469 16.85 -11.12 -3.39
CA ASN A 469 18.19 -11.73 -3.51
C ASN A 469 18.30 -13.04 -4.30
N GLN A 470 17.22 -13.76 -4.60
CA GLN A 470 17.26 -15.12 -5.15
C GLN A 470 16.44 -15.21 -6.44
N ARG A 471 16.92 -16.02 -7.40
CA ARG A 471 16.20 -16.33 -8.64
C ARG A 471 15.35 -17.59 -8.52
N TYR A 472 14.19 -17.55 -9.14
CA TYR A 472 13.19 -18.62 -9.14
C TYR A 472 12.65 -18.91 -10.55
N ASP A 473 13.41 -18.61 -11.59
CA ASP A 473 12.91 -18.66 -12.98
C ASP A 473 12.46 -20.06 -13.41
N SER A 474 13.03 -21.12 -12.81
CA SER A 474 12.66 -22.53 -13.06
C SER A 474 11.49 -23.02 -12.20
N ALA A 475 10.92 -22.19 -11.32
CA ALA A 475 9.85 -22.59 -10.39
C ALA A 475 8.46 -22.73 -11.05
N GLY A 476 8.36 -22.63 -12.38
CA GLY A 476 7.09 -22.66 -13.11
C GLY A 476 6.48 -24.06 -13.18
N PHE A 477 5.17 -24.15 -12.98
CA PHE A 477 4.40 -25.39 -13.09
C PHE A 477 3.09 -25.21 -13.85
N THR A 478 2.66 -26.27 -14.53
CA THR A 478 1.33 -26.42 -15.13
C THR A 478 0.67 -27.69 -14.63
N THR A 479 -0.64 -27.68 -14.42
CA THR A 479 -1.42 -28.89 -14.12
C THR A 479 -2.79 -28.82 -14.79
N VAL A 480 -3.34 -29.98 -15.14
CA VAL A 480 -4.70 -30.08 -15.67
C VAL A 480 -5.56 -30.84 -14.66
N VAL A 481 -6.67 -30.23 -14.24
CA VAL A 481 -7.62 -30.82 -13.31
C VAL A 481 -8.80 -31.38 -14.07
N ASP A 482 -9.02 -32.68 -13.93
CA ASP A 482 -10.26 -33.33 -14.31
C ASP A 482 -11.32 -33.06 -13.25
N VAL A 483 -12.26 -32.17 -13.56
CA VAL A 483 -13.30 -31.74 -12.61
C VAL A 483 -14.41 -32.76 -12.46
N ASP A 484 -14.56 -33.69 -13.41
CA ASP A 484 -15.59 -34.73 -13.39
C ASP A 484 -15.24 -35.77 -12.31
N ALA A 485 -13.95 -36.10 -12.17
CA ALA A 485 -13.40 -36.96 -11.12
C ALA A 485 -13.49 -36.37 -9.71
N LEU A 486 -13.92 -35.12 -9.55
CA LEU A 486 -14.16 -34.49 -8.25
C LEU A 486 -15.61 -34.68 -7.76
N VAL A 487 -16.49 -35.23 -8.61
CA VAL A 487 -17.92 -35.44 -8.38
C VAL A 487 -18.27 -36.91 -8.58
N ASP A 488 -17.61 -37.81 -7.84
CA ASP A 488 -17.86 -39.26 -7.98
C ASP A 488 -19.20 -39.72 -7.36
N GLU A 489 -19.73 -38.96 -6.41
CA GLU A 489 -21.03 -39.20 -5.77
C GLU A 489 -21.83 -37.89 -5.68
N PRO A 490 -23.18 -37.95 -5.52
CA PRO A 490 -24.00 -36.76 -5.34
C PRO A 490 -23.61 -35.92 -4.10
N VAL A 491 -22.76 -34.91 -4.29
CA VAL A 491 -22.35 -33.99 -3.22
C VAL A 491 -23.37 -32.86 -2.97
N THR A 492 -23.45 -32.39 -1.72
CA THR A 492 -24.27 -31.22 -1.33
C THR A 492 -23.55 -29.89 -1.55
N GLU A 493 -22.27 -29.79 -1.22
CA GLU A 493 -21.33 -28.73 -1.60
C GLU A 493 -19.94 -29.27 -1.27
N ALA A 494 -18.98 -29.14 -2.18
CA ALA A 494 -17.60 -29.54 -1.93
C ALA A 494 -16.64 -28.39 -2.24
N GLN A 495 -15.53 -28.33 -1.52
CA GLN A 495 -14.45 -27.39 -1.77
C GLN A 495 -13.13 -28.16 -1.82
N TRP A 496 -12.42 -28.05 -2.93
CA TRP A 496 -11.15 -28.72 -3.17
C TRP A 496 -10.02 -27.70 -3.16
N GLN A 497 -9.15 -27.76 -2.16
CA GLN A 497 -7.98 -26.88 -2.03
C GLN A 497 -6.83 -27.41 -2.89
N LEU A 498 -6.18 -26.54 -3.67
CA LEU A 498 -4.91 -26.86 -4.32
C LEU A 498 -3.76 -26.78 -3.32
N ARG A 499 -3.02 -27.88 -3.18
CA ARG A 499 -1.80 -27.97 -2.37
C ARG A 499 -0.62 -28.33 -3.25
N ILE A 500 0.51 -27.69 -2.98
CA ILE A 500 1.77 -27.91 -3.70
C ILE A 500 2.83 -28.30 -2.69
N ARG A 501 3.66 -29.27 -3.07
CA ARG A 501 4.91 -29.61 -2.41
C ARG A 501 6.07 -29.29 -3.34
N THR A 502 7.11 -28.69 -2.77
CA THR A 502 8.38 -28.44 -3.44
C THR A 502 9.52 -29.14 -2.71
N SER A 503 10.54 -29.57 -3.44
CA SER A 503 11.77 -30.13 -2.89
C SER A 503 12.96 -29.64 -3.71
N CYS A 504 13.94 -29.02 -3.05
CA CYS A 504 15.19 -28.60 -3.68
C CYS A 504 16.33 -28.66 -2.67
N ARG A 505 17.43 -29.34 -3.01
CA ARG A 505 18.62 -29.48 -2.15
C ARG A 505 18.31 -29.98 -0.73
N GLY A 506 17.31 -30.87 -0.58
CA GLY A 506 16.85 -31.40 0.71
C GLY A 506 15.88 -30.48 1.48
N VAL A 507 15.59 -29.28 0.98
CA VAL A 507 14.59 -28.37 1.54
C VAL A 507 13.22 -28.73 0.99
N GLU A 508 12.39 -29.40 1.79
CA GLU A 508 11.01 -29.75 1.41
C GLU A 508 9.99 -28.78 2.03
N ARG A 509 9.05 -28.29 1.23
CA ARG A 509 7.96 -27.41 1.72
C ARG A 509 6.63 -27.82 1.10
N GLU A 510 5.56 -27.76 1.88
CA GLU A 510 4.20 -28.05 1.40
C GLU A 510 3.19 -27.06 2.00
N ALA A 511 2.35 -26.43 1.15
CA ALA A 511 1.27 -25.56 1.60
C ALA A 511 0.16 -25.41 0.55
N GLY A 512 -0.95 -24.78 0.94
CA GLY A 512 -1.97 -24.30 0.01
C GLY A 512 -1.47 -23.11 -0.84
N VAL A 513 -2.03 -22.93 -2.02
CA VAL A 513 -1.61 -21.87 -2.96
C VAL A 513 -2.41 -20.58 -2.72
N HIS A 514 -1.84 -19.59 -2.05
CA HIS A 514 -2.54 -18.32 -1.75
C HIS A 514 -2.17 -17.16 -2.71
N GLY A 515 -1.08 -17.29 -3.48
CA GLY A 515 -0.67 -16.28 -4.44
C GLY A 515 -1.57 -16.27 -5.67
N ILE A 516 -1.94 -15.07 -6.14
CA ILE A 516 -2.64 -14.86 -7.40
C ILE A 516 -2.19 -13.57 -8.07
N ILE A 517 -2.23 -13.53 -9.41
CA ILE A 517 -2.03 -12.29 -10.17
C ILE A 517 -3.32 -11.46 -10.18
N ARG A 518 -3.37 -10.44 -9.30
CA ARG A 518 -4.58 -9.63 -9.04
C ARG A 518 -4.99 -8.72 -10.20
N THR A 519 -4.06 -8.40 -11.10
CA THR A 519 -4.25 -7.60 -12.31
C THR A 519 -4.65 -8.45 -13.53
N GLY A 520 -4.71 -9.78 -13.38
CA GLY A 520 -5.12 -10.73 -14.42
C GLY A 520 -6.38 -11.51 -14.09
N GLN A 521 -6.48 -12.73 -14.62
CA GLN A 521 -7.59 -13.65 -14.38
C GLN A 521 -7.79 -14.02 -12.91
N GLY A 522 -6.74 -14.07 -12.08
CA GLY A 522 -6.71 -14.83 -10.81
C GLY A 522 -7.80 -14.54 -9.74
N LYS A 523 -8.67 -13.54 -9.91
CA LYS A 523 -9.89 -13.34 -9.09
C LYS A 523 -11.22 -13.64 -9.81
N MET A 524 -11.24 -13.67 -11.13
CA MET A 524 -12.41 -13.66 -11.99
C MET A 524 -12.43 -14.88 -12.93
N ASN A 525 -12.25 -16.07 -12.36
CA ASN A 525 -12.29 -17.31 -13.14
C ASN A 525 -13.76 -17.64 -13.51
N PRO A 526 -14.05 -17.92 -14.78
CA PRO A 526 -15.38 -18.33 -15.20
C PRO A 526 -15.75 -19.68 -14.56
N ALA A 527 -17.01 -19.83 -14.20
CA ALA A 527 -17.57 -21.07 -13.71
C ALA A 527 -18.02 -21.94 -14.88
N ARG A 528 -17.89 -23.26 -14.71
CA ARG A 528 -18.39 -24.27 -15.63
C ARG A 528 -19.52 -25.04 -14.97
N ASP A 529 -20.52 -25.44 -15.74
CA ASP A 529 -21.54 -26.35 -15.26
C ASP A 529 -21.16 -27.79 -15.62
N LEU A 530 -21.45 -28.72 -14.72
CA LEU A 530 -21.22 -30.14 -14.85
C LEU A 530 -22.53 -30.88 -14.53
N ALA A 531 -22.99 -31.72 -15.44
CA ALA A 531 -24.10 -32.63 -15.19
C ALA A 531 -23.57 -33.97 -14.69
N HIS A 532 -24.03 -34.43 -13.54
CA HIS A 532 -23.69 -35.74 -12.99
C HIS A 532 -24.96 -36.38 -12.42
N GLY A 533 -25.44 -37.45 -13.07
CA GLY A 533 -26.77 -38.00 -12.83
C GLY A 533 -27.88 -36.95 -13.06
N ASP A 534 -28.84 -36.87 -12.15
CA ASP A 534 -29.96 -35.91 -12.20
C ASP A 534 -29.62 -34.51 -11.66
N VAL A 535 -28.35 -34.27 -11.28
CA VAL A 535 -27.94 -33.02 -10.63
C VAL A 535 -26.96 -32.25 -11.50
N SER A 536 -27.23 -30.95 -11.65
CA SER A 536 -26.29 -30.02 -12.26
C SER A 536 -25.52 -29.23 -11.20
N TYR A 537 -24.21 -29.34 -11.27
CA TYR A 537 -23.23 -28.66 -10.44
C TYR A 537 -22.63 -27.49 -11.18
N ARG A 538 -22.27 -26.46 -10.43
CA ARG A 538 -21.41 -25.38 -10.87
C ARG A 538 -20.05 -25.52 -10.24
N ILE A 539 -19.04 -25.65 -11.09
CA ILE A 539 -17.64 -25.72 -10.75
C ILE A 539 -17.05 -24.33 -10.85
N VAL A 540 -16.57 -23.80 -9.74
CA VAL A 540 -16.12 -22.41 -9.64
C VAL A 540 -14.69 -22.40 -9.10
N PRO A 541 -13.68 -22.12 -9.95
CA PRO A 541 -12.34 -21.85 -9.48
C PRO A 541 -12.35 -20.52 -8.73
N VAL A 542 -11.89 -20.53 -7.49
CA VAL A 542 -11.87 -19.35 -6.62
C VAL A 542 -10.52 -19.21 -5.96
N ASN A 543 -10.16 -17.95 -5.70
CA ASN A 543 -9.17 -17.67 -4.68
C ASN A 543 -9.92 -17.32 -3.40
N ASP A 544 -9.97 -18.26 -2.46
CA ASP A 544 -10.59 -18.09 -1.15
C ASP A 544 -9.56 -17.53 -0.16
N ASP A 545 -9.94 -16.52 0.62
CA ASP A 545 -9.02 -15.88 1.57
C ASP A 545 -8.57 -16.82 2.70
N LYS A 546 -9.21 -17.99 2.89
CA LYS A 546 -8.92 -18.94 3.97
C LYS A 546 -8.06 -20.11 3.55
N ILE A 547 -8.34 -20.66 2.37
CA ILE A 547 -7.70 -21.89 1.89
C ILE A 547 -6.87 -21.66 0.63
N GLY A 548 -6.81 -20.42 0.13
CA GLY A 548 -6.12 -20.10 -1.12
C GLY A 548 -6.93 -20.51 -2.35
N PHE A 549 -6.25 -20.92 -3.40
CA PHE A 549 -6.87 -21.40 -4.63
C PHE A 549 -7.64 -22.69 -4.35
N ALA A 550 -8.92 -22.66 -4.68
CA ALA A 550 -9.82 -23.77 -4.49
C ALA A 550 -10.81 -23.91 -5.63
N ILE A 551 -11.31 -25.13 -5.83
CA ILE A 551 -12.40 -25.43 -6.75
C ILE A 551 -13.65 -25.65 -5.89
N GLN A 552 -14.63 -24.75 -6.01
CA GLN A 552 -15.93 -24.89 -5.35
C GLN A 552 -16.89 -25.64 -6.25
N ILE A 553 -17.46 -26.72 -5.75
CA ILE A 553 -18.48 -27.52 -6.41
C ILE A 553 -19.80 -27.23 -5.71
N ARG A 554 -20.67 -26.49 -6.39
CA ARG A 554 -21.94 -26.07 -5.84
C ARG A 554 -23.08 -26.58 -6.70
N PRO A 555 -24.02 -27.33 -6.14
CA PRO A 555 -25.23 -27.62 -6.87
C PRO A 555 -26.08 -26.38 -7.00
N ASP A 556 -26.69 -26.22 -8.17
CA ASP A 556 -27.71 -25.21 -8.33
C ASP A 556 -28.99 -25.63 -7.59
N GLN A 557 -29.53 -24.74 -6.77
CA GLN A 557 -30.83 -24.94 -6.13
C GLN A 557 -31.97 -24.42 -7.02
N TRP A 558 -31.74 -23.26 -7.63
CA TRP A 558 -32.69 -22.56 -8.48
C TRP A 558 -32.02 -22.20 -9.79
N ARG A 559 -32.55 -22.73 -10.89
CA ARG A 559 -32.08 -22.43 -12.24
C ARG A 559 -33.17 -21.74 -13.02
N ALA A 560 -32.83 -20.65 -13.69
CA ALA A 560 -33.70 -20.14 -14.73
C ALA A 560 -33.59 -21.06 -15.96
N VAL A 561 -34.69 -21.69 -16.34
CA VAL A 561 -34.78 -22.54 -17.53
C VAL A 561 -35.22 -21.74 -18.76
N GLN A 562 -35.80 -20.56 -18.54
CA GLN A 562 -36.11 -19.58 -19.57
C GLN A 562 -36.04 -18.19 -18.94
N LEU A 563 -35.45 -17.23 -19.64
CA LEU A 563 -35.52 -15.80 -19.32
C LEU A 563 -35.78 -15.09 -20.64
N SER A 564 -36.54 -14.03 -20.55
CA SER A 564 -36.77 -13.08 -21.63
C SER A 564 -36.68 -11.69 -21.03
N ALA A 565 -35.95 -10.82 -21.70
CA ALA A 565 -35.95 -9.40 -21.37
C ALA A 565 -36.47 -8.62 -22.56
N ASN A 566 -37.56 -7.86 -22.36
CA ASN A 566 -38.14 -7.00 -23.37
C ASN A 566 -38.39 -5.61 -22.80
N GLY A 567 -37.55 -4.65 -23.21
CA GLY A 567 -37.69 -3.26 -22.80
C GLY A 567 -37.54 -3.08 -21.29
N GLN A 568 -38.64 -2.97 -20.55
CA GLN A 568 -38.64 -2.73 -19.11
C GLN A 568 -38.98 -3.98 -18.28
N GLU A 569 -39.34 -5.08 -18.92
CA GLU A 569 -39.73 -6.31 -18.23
C GLU A 569 -38.64 -7.38 -18.35
N LEU A 570 -38.21 -7.93 -17.22
CA LEU A 570 -37.50 -9.21 -17.16
C LEU A 570 -38.49 -10.27 -16.68
N SER A 571 -38.84 -11.21 -17.56
CA SER A 571 -39.67 -12.35 -17.20
C SER A 571 -38.90 -13.65 -17.35
N GLY A 572 -39.36 -14.68 -16.65
CA GLY A 572 -38.64 -15.94 -16.67
C GLY A 572 -39.34 -17.09 -16.01
N ARG A 573 -38.91 -18.28 -16.42
CA ARG A 573 -39.28 -19.56 -15.86
C ARG A 573 -38.11 -20.12 -15.05
N LEU A 574 -38.39 -20.48 -13.81
CA LEU A 574 -37.44 -20.95 -12.82
C LEU A 574 -37.79 -22.39 -12.46
N ARG A 575 -36.78 -23.25 -12.41
CA ARG A 575 -36.90 -24.63 -11.94
C ARG A 575 -36.22 -24.78 -10.60
N LEU A 576 -36.91 -25.47 -9.70
CA LEU A 576 -36.31 -25.96 -8.47
C LEU A 576 -35.57 -27.26 -8.79
N LEU A 577 -34.25 -27.25 -8.70
CA LEU A 577 -33.43 -28.42 -9.02
C LEU A 577 -33.24 -29.36 -7.82
N ARG A 578 -33.50 -28.88 -6.59
CA ARG A 578 -33.38 -29.66 -5.36
C ARG A 578 -34.45 -29.28 -4.33
N PRO A 579 -34.92 -30.19 -3.47
CA PRO A 579 -35.88 -29.88 -2.41
C PRO A 579 -35.46 -28.65 -1.59
N GLY A 580 -36.36 -27.69 -1.45
CA GLY A 580 -36.07 -26.39 -0.86
C GLY A 580 -37.33 -25.63 -0.50
N ARG A 581 -37.17 -24.46 0.13
CA ARG A 581 -38.32 -23.58 0.40
C ARG A 581 -38.78 -22.93 -0.90
N PRO A 582 -40.10 -22.81 -1.12
CA PRO A 582 -40.60 -22.20 -2.34
C PRO A 582 -40.15 -20.74 -2.44
N PRO A 583 -39.89 -20.25 -3.67
CA PRO A 583 -39.49 -18.89 -3.91
C PRO A 583 -40.71 -17.99 -3.73
N ARG A 584 -40.50 -16.79 -3.20
CA ARG A 584 -41.59 -15.82 -2.98
C ARG A 584 -41.49 -14.64 -3.92
N GLU A 585 -40.28 -14.11 -4.07
CA GLU A 585 -40.03 -12.88 -4.83
C GLU A 585 -38.71 -12.99 -5.61
N VAL A 586 -38.66 -12.44 -6.82
CA VAL A 586 -37.41 -12.05 -7.48
C VAL A 586 -37.08 -10.63 -7.04
N VAL A 587 -35.80 -10.37 -6.79
CA VAL A 587 -35.26 -9.14 -6.20
C VAL A 587 -34.08 -8.68 -7.04
N LEU A 588 -34.15 -7.49 -7.60
CA LEU A 588 -33.02 -6.84 -8.27
C LEU A 588 -32.33 -5.90 -7.27
N THR A 589 -31.01 -6.02 -7.12
CA THR A 589 -30.25 -5.22 -6.14
C THR A 589 -29.04 -4.51 -6.72
N ARG A 590 -28.84 -3.24 -6.33
CA ARG A 590 -27.58 -2.48 -6.53
C ARG A 590 -26.96 -2.14 -5.19
N ASN A 591 -25.69 -2.51 -5.00
CA ASN A 591 -24.91 -2.28 -3.77
C ASN A 591 -25.67 -2.62 -2.47
N ALA A 592 -26.55 -3.63 -2.52
CA ALA A 592 -27.42 -4.05 -1.42
C ALA A 592 -28.37 -2.96 -0.85
N GLN A 593 -28.60 -1.84 -1.55
CA GLN A 593 -29.38 -0.69 -1.04
C GLN A 593 -30.63 -0.37 -1.87
N GLN A 594 -30.56 -0.40 -3.21
CA GLN A 594 -31.74 -0.19 -4.08
C GLN A 594 -32.33 -1.53 -4.50
N VAL A 595 -33.66 -1.67 -4.40
CA VAL A 595 -34.35 -2.96 -4.48
C VAL A 595 -35.64 -2.87 -5.30
N PHE A 596 -35.69 -3.55 -6.45
CA PHE A 596 -36.94 -3.83 -7.18
C PHE A 596 -37.38 -5.26 -6.92
N ARG A 597 -38.69 -5.52 -6.91
CA ARG A 597 -39.22 -6.84 -6.55
C ARG A 597 -40.41 -7.24 -7.40
N ALA A 598 -40.49 -8.53 -7.71
CA ALA A 598 -41.64 -9.15 -8.34
C ALA A 598 -42.01 -10.44 -7.62
N LYS A 599 -43.31 -10.78 -7.59
CA LYS A 599 -43.75 -12.07 -7.06
C LYS A 599 -43.31 -13.21 -7.96
N VAL A 600 -43.10 -14.36 -7.35
CA VAL A 600 -42.86 -15.62 -8.05
C VAL A 600 -44.09 -16.51 -7.88
N GLU A 601 -44.60 -17.04 -8.98
CA GLU A 601 -45.84 -17.82 -9.04
C GLU A 601 -45.55 -19.26 -9.49
N PRO A 602 -46.09 -20.29 -8.81
CA PRO A 602 -45.92 -21.68 -9.23
C PRO A 602 -46.77 -22.00 -10.46
N ARG A 603 -46.27 -22.89 -11.32
CA ARG A 603 -46.96 -23.45 -12.48
C ARG A 603 -47.42 -24.89 -12.21
N ALA A 604 -48.35 -25.37 -13.03
CA ALA A 604 -48.88 -26.73 -12.94
C ALA A 604 -47.83 -27.83 -13.24
N ASP A 605 -46.76 -27.50 -13.95
CA ASP A 605 -45.66 -28.40 -14.32
C ASP A 605 -44.51 -28.43 -13.29
N GLY A 606 -44.71 -27.79 -12.12
CA GLY A 606 -43.74 -27.78 -11.02
C GLY A 606 -42.66 -26.69 -11.11
N ASP A 607 -42.59 -25.96 -12.23
CA ASP A 607 -41.73 -24.78 -12.37
C ASP A 607 -42.42 -23.52 -11.78
N TYR A 608 -41.68 -22.42 -11.75
CA TYR A 608 -42.15 -21.14 -11.26
C TYR A 608 -41.95 -20.07 -12.32
N THR A 609 -42.76 -19.01 -12.31
CA THR A 609 -42.63 -17.86 -13.20
C THR A 609 -42.56 -16.57 -12.43
N PHE A 610 -41.89 -15.59 -13.03
CA PHE A 610 -41.89 -14.21 -12.53
C PHE A 610 -41.90 -13.25 -13.72
N ALA A 611 -42.38 -12.04 -13.46
CA ALA A 611 -42.28 -10.89 -14.35
C ALA A 611 -41.88 -9.68 -13.50
N LEU A 612 -40.67 -9.18 -13.72
CA LEU A 612 -40.09 -8.04 -13.01
C LEU A 612 -40.16 -6.81 -13.91
N GLN A 613 -41.08 -5.91 -13.57
CA GLN A 613 -41.18 -4.61 -14.21
C GLN A 613 -40.17 -3.64 -13.58
N LEU A 614 -39.41 -2.96 -14.42
CA LEU A 614 -38.46 -1.91 -14.06
C LEU A 614 -38.92 -0.55 -14.62
N PRO A 615 -38.46 0.58 -14.06
CA PRO A 615 -38.71 1.91 -14.64
C PRO A 615 -38.07 2.06 -16.04
N GLU A 616 -38.25 3.19 -16.73
CA GLU A 616 -37.59 3.43 -18.04
C GLU A 616 -36.08 3.61 -17.93
N THR A 617 -35.63 4.21 -16.83
CA THR A 617 -34.23 4.52 -16.60
C THR A 617 -33.81 4.07 -15.20
N LEU A 618 -32.65 3.42 -15.13
CA LEU A 618 -31.96 3.13 -13.88
C LEU A 618 -30.64 3.88 -13.84
N ARG A 619 -30.15 4.16 -12.62
CA ARG A 619 -28.83 4.74 -12.45
C ARG A 619 -27.76 3.83 -13.08
N PRO A 620 -26.74 4.38 -13.78
CA PRO A 620 -25.68 3.58 -14.34
C PRO A 620 -24.99 2.70 -13.30
N SER A 621 -24.76 1.44 -13.64
CA SER A 621 -24.14 0.44 -12.77
C SER A 621 -23.53 -0.67 -13.62
N SER A 622 -22.31 -1.07 -13.29
CA SER A 622 -21.66 -2.21 -13.92
C SER A 622 -22.32 -3.55 -13.56
N SER A 623 -23.14 -3.61 -12.52
CA SER A 623 -23.88 -4.82 -12.11
C SER A 623 -25.10 -4.51 -11.25
N TRP A 624 -26.27 -4.99 -11.65
CA TRP A 624 -27.50 -5.12 -10.87
C TRP A 624 -27.79 -6.61 -10.69
N GLU A 625 -27.65 -7.12 -9.47
CA GLU A 625 -27.77 -8.55 -9.21
C GLU A 625 -29.23 -8.99 -9.12
N VAL A 626 -29.59 -10.04 -9.86
CA VAL A 626 -30.88 -10.72 -9.75
C VAL A 626 -30.81 -11.83 -8.70
N ARG A 627 -31.68 -11.75 -7.70
CA ARG A 627 -31.75 -12.69 -6.59
C ARG A 627 -33.17 -13.22 -6.38
N LEU A 628 -33.31 -14.48 -6.00
CA LEU A 628 -34.53 -15.08 -5.49
C LEU A 628 -34.57 -14.96 -3.98
N ARG A 629 -35.70 -14.48 -3.46
CA ARG A 629 -35.99 -14.39 -2.04
C ARG A 629 -37.00 -15.46 -1.65
N ASP A 630 -36.61 -16.30 -0.70
CA ASP A 630 -37.47 -17.36 -0.17
C ASP A 630 -38.46 -16.84 0.90
N SER A 631 -39.33 -17.73 1.39
CA SER A 631 -40.31 -17.43 2.44
C SER A 631 -39.71 -16.99 3.79
N ALA A 632 -38.41 -17.20 4.03
CA ALA A 632 -37.68 -16.75 5.22
C ALA A 632 -36.83 -15.50 4.97
N ARG A 633 -37.02 -14.84 3.83
CA ARG A 633 -36.26 -13.65 3.41
C ARG A 633 -34.77 -13.92 3.21
N SER A 634 -34.41 -15.15 2.87
CA SER A 634 -33.06 -15.49 2.41
C SER A 634 -32.94 -15.19 0.92
N ASP A 635 -31.92 -14.41 0.54
CA ASP A 635 -31.64 -14.07 -0.85
C ASP A 635 -30.62 -15.06 -1.44
N ARG A 636 -30.94 -15.63 -2.60
CA ARG A 636 -30.10 -16.54 -3.38
C ARG A 636 -29.95 -16.01 -4.79
N ARG A 637 -28.79 -16.15 -5.44
CA ARG A 637 -28.65 -15.74 -6.85
C ARG A 637 -29.30 -16.78 -7.78
N ILE A 638 -29.79 -16.34 -8.93
CA ILE A 638 -30.40 -17.20 -9.95
C ILE A 638 -29.30 -17.69 -10.90
N SER A 639 -29.22 -19.01 -11.13
CA SER A 639 -28.32 -19.57 -12.13
C SER A 639 -28.92 -19.52 -13.53
N TRP A 640 -28.06 -19.40 -14.54
CA TRP A 640 -28.43 -19.45 -15.96
C TRP A 640 -27.77 -20.66 -16.63
N PRO A 641 -28.42 -21.34 -17.60
CA PRO A 641 -27.91 -22.58 -18.21
C PRO A 641 -26.53 -22.42 -18.87
N ALA A 642 -25.84 -23.55 -19.02
CA ALA A 642 -24.44 -23.65 -19.46
C ALA A 642 -24.27 -23.45 -20.97
N GLU A 643 -25.32 -23.75 -21.72
CA GLU A 643 -25.37 -23.68 -23.18
C GLU A 643 -25.26 -22.24 -23.70
N ALA A 644 -25.43 -21.24 -22.82
CA ALA A 644 -25.18 -19.84 -23.11
C ALA A 644 -23.75 -19.43 -22.74
N GLU A 645 -23.01 -18.86 -23.71
CA GLU A 645 -21.66 -18.36 -23.51
C GLU A 645 -21.56 -17.34 -22.35
N VAL A 646 -20.40 -17.28 -21.69
CA VAL A 646 -20.14 -16.23 -20.69
C VAL A 646 -20.22 -14.86 -21.38
N GLY A 647 -20.99 -13.94 -20.81
CA GLY A 647 -21.24 -12.64 -21.42
C GLY A 647 -22.39 -12.62 -22.44
N ALA A 648 -23.03 -13.76 -22.73
CA ALA A 648 -24.17 -13.82 -23.64
C ALA A 648 -25.29 -12.88 -23.19
N GLU A 649 -25.84 -12.14 -24.16
CA GLU A 649 -26.98 -11.26 -23.97
C GLU A 649 -28.28 -12.06 -23.91
N ILE A 650 -29.06 -11.79 -22.85
CA ILE A 650 -30.37 -12.38 -22.61
C ILE A 650 -31.48 -11.46 -23.15
N GLY A 651 -31.17 -10.15 -23.25
CA GLY A 651 -31.98 -9.13 -23.88
C GLY A 651 -31.60 -7.73 -23.41
N SER A 652 -32.22 -6.72 -24.01
CA SER A 652 -31.93 -5.31 -23.75
C SER A 652 -32.86 -4.71 -22.69
N TYR A 653 -32.42 -3.61 -22.07
CA TYR A 653 -33.22 -2.88 -21.09
C TYR A 653 -33.18 -1.38 -21.35
N GLY A 654 -34.35 -0.71 -21.29
CA GLY A 654 -34.44 0.75 -21.37
C GLY A 654 -33.79 1.35 -22.63
N ARG A 655 -33.16 2.53 -22.50
CA ARG A 655 -32.41 3.20 -23.57
C ARG A 655 -30.90 2.92 -23.47
N GLY A 656 -30.20 2.93 -24.59
CA GLY A 656 -28.74 2.82 -24.67
C GLY A 656 -28.22 1.38 -24.64
N SER A 657 -27.03 1.17 -24.07
CA SER A 657 -26.29 -0.11 -24.06
C SER A 657 -26.57 -0.98 -22.83
N SER A 658 -27.72 -0.78 -22.17
CA SER A 658 -28.09 -1.56 -20.99
C SER A 658 -28.58 -2.96 -21.39
N ARG A 659 -27.94 -4.01 -20.84
CA ARG A 659 -28.17 -5.41 -21.23
C ARG A 659 -28.25 -6.34 -20.03
N TRP A 660 -29.08 -7.36 -20.15
CA TRP A 660 -29.07 -8.53 -19.28
C TRP A 660 -28.00 -9.50 -19.76
N ILE A 661 -27.05 -9.85 -18.89
CA ILE A 661 -25.91 -10.69 -19.27
C ILE A 661 -25.68 -11.84 -18.29
N ARG A 662 -25.11 -12.94 -18.81
CA ARG A 662 -24.54 -14.02 -18.01
C ARG A 662 -23.17 -13.61 -17.47
N THR A 663 -23.03 -13.47 -16.16
CA THR A 663 -21.74 -13.23 -15.50
C THR A 663 -20.79 -14.43 -15.66
N PRO A 664 -19.45 -14.22 -15.54
CA PRO A 664 -18.48 -15.33 -15.53
C PRO A 664 -18.80 -16.40 -14.50
N ARG A 665 -19.44 -16.03 -13.40
CA ARG A 665 -19.83 -16.98 -12.34
C ARG A 665 -21.13 -17.72 -12.63
N GLY A 666 -21.73 -17.59 -13.81
CA GLY A 666 -22.97 -18.30 -14.21
C GLY A 666 -24.26 -17.72 -13.60
N TYR A 667 -24.24 -16.45 -13.19
CA TYR A 667 -25.43 -15.74 -12.70
C TYR A 667 -25.90 -14.68 -13.70
N VAL A 668 -27.18 -14.32 -13.63
CA VAL A 668 -27.75 -13.22 -14.41
C VAL A 668 -27.56 -11.89 -13.69
N THR A 669 -27.11 -10.87 -14.43
CA THR A 669 -27.03 -9.49 -13.96
C THR A 669 -27.54 -8.54 -15.04
N LEU A 670 -27.99 -7.36 -14.63
CA LEU A 670 -28.25 -6.24 -15.53
C LEU A 670 -27.09 -5.25 -15.44
N THR A 671 -26.47 -4.92 -16.56
CA THR A 671 -25.56 -3.78 -16.67
C THR A 671 -26.37 -2.60 -17.17
N THR A 672 -26.33 -1.47 -16.47
CA THR A 672 -26.97 -0.23 -16.94
C THR A 672 -25.91 0.80 -17.28
N ALA A 673 -25.85 1.17 -18.54
CA ALA A 673 -24.97 2.21 -19.05
C ALA A 673 -25.60 2.82 -20.31
N PRO A 674 -25.56 4.15 -20.49
CA PRO A 674 -25.94 4.76 -21.76
C PRO A 674 -24.96 4.32 -22.86
N VAL A 675 -23.66 4.31 -22.55
CA VAL A 675 -22.57 3.96 -23.46
C VAL A 675 -21.62 2.95 -22.83
N VAL A 676 -21.19 1.97 -23.63
CA VAL A 676 -20.23 0.94 -23.23
C VAL A 676 -19.10 0.89 -24.24
N LEU A 677 -17.87 1.03 -23.75
CA LEU A 677 -16.63 0.87 -24.52
C LEU A 677 -15.88 -0.36 -24.01
N ARG A 678 -15.61 -1.35 -24.86
CA ARG A 678 -14.90 -2.60 -24.50
C ARG A 678 -13.67 -2.80 -25.35
N ALA A 679 -12.56 -3.18 -24.73
CA ALA A 679 -11.34 -3.60 -25.40
C ALA A 679 -11.30 -5.11 -25.63
N HIS A 680 -10.83 -5.49 -26.81
CA HIS A 680 -10.64 -6.86 -27.28
C HIS A 680 -9.16 -7.23 -27.43
N GLY A 681 -8.28 -6.25 -27.40
CA GLY A 681 -6.85 -6.43 -27.52
C GLY A 681 -6.10 -5.12 -27.43
N VAL A 682 -4.81 -5.20 -27.08
CA VAL A 682 -3.87 -4.09 -27.14
C VAL A 682 -2.65 -4.59 -27.90
N SER A 683 -2.16 -3.79 -28.83
CA SER A 683 -0.96 -4.09 -29.61
C SER A 683 -0.17 -2.80 -29.85
N THR A 684 0.96 -2.90 -30.56
CA THR A 684 1.81 -1.75 -30.87
C THR A 684 2.21 -1.74 -32.34
N GLU A 685 2.40 -0.55 -32.88
CA GLU A 685 3.00 -0.32 -34.21
C GLU A 685 4.05 0.79 -34.05
N GLY A 686 5.33 0.42 -34.13
CA GLY A 686 6.42 1.30 -33.70
C GLY A 686 6.22 1.70 -32.23
N THR A 687 6.11 3.00 -31.98
CA THR A 687 5.83 3.56 -30.64
C THR A 687 4.33 3.69 -30.34
N ARG A 688 3.45 3.57 -31.35
CA ARG A 688 2.00 3.77 -31.18
C ARG A 688 1.37 2.64 -30.38
N ILE A 689 0.37 2.99 -29.57
CA ILE A 689 -0.42 2.05 -28.79
C ILE A 689 -1.76 1.85 -29.50
N LEU A 690 -2.03 0.62 -29.93
CA LEU A 690 -3.25 0.26 -30.64
C LEU A 690 -4.20 -0.45 -29.68
N VAL A 691 -5.44 0.01 -29.60
CA VAL A 691 -6.48 -0.60 -28.75
C VAL A 691 -7.68 -0.94 -29.61
N ASP A 692 -7.95 -2.24 -29.73
CA ASP A 692 -9.11 -2.73 -30.48
C ASP A 692 -10.33 -2.69 -29.58
N VAL A 693 -11.35 -1.93 -29.97
CA VAL A 693 -12.53 -1.64 -29.17
C VAL A 693 -13.84 -1.96 -29.89
N SER A 694 -14.90 -2.20 -29.13
CA SER A 694 -16.28 -2.10 -29.59
C SER A 694 -17.02 -1.01 -28.78
N LEU A 695 -17.86 -0.23 -29.47
CA LEU A 695 -18.67 0.83 -28.88
C LEU A 695 -20.15 0.49 -29.01
N GLU A 696 -20.90 0.67 -27.92
CA GLU A 696 -22.34 0.45 -27.89
C GLU A 696 -23.04 1.65 -27.25
N GLY A 697 -24.21 2.03 -27.80
CA GLY A 697 -25.04 3.10 -27.26
C GLY A 697 -24.63 4.53 -27.65
N ALA A 698 -23.62 4.66 -28.51
CA ALA A 698 -23.14 5.92 -29.08
C ALA A 698 -22.74 5.73 -30.55
N ASP A 699 -22.69 6.83 -31.31
CA ASP A 699 -22.15 6.85 -32.67
C ASP A 699 -20.65 6.53 -32.64
N PRO A 700 -20.14 5.58 -33.47
CA PRO A 700 -18.71 5.33 -33.65
C PRO A 700 -17.86 6.58 -33.90
N ALA A 701 -18.41 7.65 -34.49
CA ALA A 701 -17.72 8.92 -34.67
C ALA A 701 -17.22 9.53 -33.33
N THR A 702 -17.88 9.21 -32.21
CA THR A 702 -17.45 9.65 -30.87
C THR A 702 -16.09 9.08 -30.47
N LEU A 703 -15.67 7.95 -31.03
CA LEU A 703 -14.38 7.31 -30.74
C LEU A 703 -13.18 8.21 -31.05
N ALA A 704 -13.33 9.17 -31.97
CA ALA A 704 -12.30 10.17 -32.24
C ALA A 704 -11.95 11.02 -31.01
N GLY A 705 -12.87 11.14 -30.05
CA GLY A 705 -12.64 11.82 -28.77
C GLY A 705 -11.96 10.94 -27.71
N ALA A 706 -11.74 9.64 -27.94
CA ALA A 706 -11.13 8.75 -26.96
C ALA A 706 -9.70 9.20 -26.59
N TYR A 707 -9.29 8.97 -25.35
CA TYR A 707 -7.98 9.39 -24.86
C TYR A 707 -7.40 8.46 -23.78
N LEU A 708 -6.09 8.29 -23.81
CA LEU A 708 -5.29 7.79 -22.69
C LEU A 708 -5.16 8.90 -21.65
N HIS A 709 -5.31 8.56 -20.37
CA HIS A 709 -5.19 9.52 -19.29
C HIS A 709 -4.61 8.90 -18.02
N SER A 710 -3.67 9.64 -17.44
CA SER A 710 -3.23 9.50 -16.07
C SER A 710 -3.13 10.90 -15.46
N PRO A 711 -2.87 11.02 -14.14
CA PRO A 711 -2.51 12.31 -13.57
C PRO A 711 -1.34 12.93 -14.31
N ARG A 712 -0.42 12.13 -14.89
CA ARG A 712 0.88 12.52 -15.48
C ARG A 712 0.85 12.95 -16.94
N GLY A 713 -0.21 12.63 -17.67
CA GLY A 713 -0.29 12.96 -19.08
C GLY A 713 -1.60 12.49 -19.70
N LYS A 714 -1.91 13.05 -20.87
CA LYS A 714 -3.09 12.72 -21.66
C LYS A 714 -2.70 12.67 -23.13
N ALA A 715 -3.16 11.66 -23.86
CA ALA A 715 -3.00 11.56 -25.31
C ALA A 715 -4.32 11.13 -25.94
N PHE A 716 -4.80 11.89 -26.92
CA PHE A 716 -6.02 11.57 -27.67
C PHE A 716 -5.74 10.50 -28.73
N ALA A 717 -6.77 9.79 -29.17
CA ALA A 717 -6.67 8.88 -30.30
C ALA A 717 -6.30 9.69 -31.55
N ALA A 718 -5.17 9.35 -32.16
CA ALA A 718 -4.67 9.97 -33.38
C ALA A 718 -5.47 9.51 -34.61
N SER A 719 -5.98 8.28 -34.59
CA SER A 719 -6.87 7.75 -35.63
C SER A 719 -7.80 6.67 -35.09
N VAL A 720 -8.91 6.49 -35.81
CA VAL A 720 -9.87 5.41 -35.60
C VAL A 720 -10.02 4.65 -36.91
N GLU A 721 -9.65 3.38 -36.92
CA GLU A 721 -9.83 2.48 -38.08
C GLU A 721 -11.03 1.56 -37.82
N GLU A 722 -11.87 1.33 -38.84
CA GLU A 722 -12.95 0.36 -38.74
C GLU A 722 -12.41 -1.07 -38.98
N LEU A 723 -12.74 -1.99 -38.07
CA LEU A 723 -12.39 -3.40 -38.14
C LEU A 723 -13.63 -4.25 -38.39
N PRO A 724 -13.48 -5.47 -38.93
CA PRO A 724 -14.61 -6.39 -39.13
C PRO A 724 -15.40 -6.67 -37.84
N GLY A 725 -16.72 -6.79 -37.98
CA GLY A 725 -17.63 -7.15 -36.88
C GLY A 725 -18.01 -5.98 -35.97
N GLY A 726 -18.01 -4.74 -36.48
CA GLY A 726 -18.38 -3.55 -35.70
C GLY A 726 -17.35 -3.18 -34.63
N ARG A 727 -16.09 -3.58 -34.85
CA ARG A 727 -14.96 -3.21 -33.99
C ARG A 727 -14.22 -2.02 -34.62
N HIS A 728 -13.46 -1.33 -33.80
CA HIS A 728 -12.64 -0.20 -34.22
C HIS A 728 -11.26 -0.31 -33.57
N ARG A 729 -10.23 0.17 -34.25
CA ARG A 729 -8.88 0.29 -33.68
C ARG A 729 -8.60 1.74 -33.37
N LEU A 730 -8.38 2.03 -32.09
CA LEU A 730 -7.89 3.33 -31.63
C LEU A 730 -6.37 3.31 -31.67
N ALA A 731 -5.76 4.20 -32.44
CA ALA A 731 -4.31 4.40 -32.40
C ALA A 731 -4.01 5.61 -31.52
N PHE A 732 -3.27 5.40 -30.44
CA PHE A 732 -2.75 6.47 -29.60
C PHE A 732 -1.28 6.71 -29.95
N ASP A 733 -0.96 7.96 -30.27
CA ASP A 733 0.42 8.40 -30.34
C ASP A 733 0.87 8.83 -28.94
N PRO A 734 1.82 8.13 -28.30
CA PRO A 734 2.32 8.55 -27.01
C PRO A 734 3.25 9.77 -27.12
N ALA A 735 3.57 10.26 -28.32
CA ALA A 735 4.33 11.49 -28.52
C ALA A 735 3.44 12.70 -28.18
N VAL A 736 3.67 13.32 -27.03
CA VAL A 736 2.97 14.52 -26.59
C VAL A 736 3.93 15.71 -26.51
N PRO A 737 3.48 16.93 -26.85
CA PRO A 737 4.27 18.13 -26.60
C PRO A 737 4.64 18.23 -25.12
N ASN A 738 5.86 18.66 -24.84
CA ASN A 738 6.32 18.95 -23.48
C ASN A 738 6.37 20.48 -23.27
N TRP A 739 6.65 20.92 -22.04
CA TRP A 739 6.58 22.33 -21.68
C TRP A 739 7.52 23.25 -22.46
N ARG A 740 8.78 22.84 -22.73
CA ARG A 740 9.81 23.75 -23.26
C ARG A 740 10.04 23.66 -24.77
N SER A 741 9.58 22.59 -25.43
CA SER A 741 9.86 22.32 -26.85
C SER A 741 8.61 22.01 -27.66
N GLU A 742 8.62 22.43 -28.93
CA GLU A 742 7.65 22.00 -29.95
C GLU A 742 7.85 20.52 -30.34
N GLN A 743 9.00 19.93 -29.97
CA GLN A 743 9.26 18.50 -30.13
C GLN A 743 8.39 17.68 -29.17
N SER A 744 7.79 16.63 -29.69
CA SER A 744 7.02 15.68 -28.89
C SER A 744 7.93 14.67 -28.17
N TYR A 745 7.60 14.38 -26.91
CA TYR A 745 8.24 13.38 -26.07
C TYR A 745 7.25 12.26 -25.75
N PRO A 746 7.71 11.03 -25.47
CA PRO A 746 6.82 9.97 -25.02
C PRO A 746 6.08 10.37 -23.73
N LEU A 747 4.86 9.86 -23.57
CA LEU A 747 4.12 9.97 -22.31
C LEU A 747 4.98 9.47 -21.12
N PRO A 748 4.97 10.17 -19.97
CA PRO A 748 5.75 9.77 -18.80
C PRO A 748 5.26 8.44 -18.22
N THR A 749 6.16 7.74 -17.53
CA THR A 749 5.81 6.48 -16.86
C THR A 749 4.67 6.66 -15.85
N GLY A 750 3.72 5.73 -15.89
CA GLY A 750 2.46 5.87 -15.15
C GLY A 750 1.50 4.72 -15.34
N SER A 751 0.31 4.85 -14.75
CA SER A 751 -0.83 3.95 -15.00
C SER A 751 -1.91 4.76 -15.68
N TYR A 752 -2.20 4.44 -16.94
CA TYR A 752 -3.16 5.15 -17.77
C TYR A 752 -4.45 4.35 -17.87
N GLY A 753 -5.58 5.04 -17.79
CA GLY A 753 -6.88 4.53 -18.23
C GLY A 753 -7.19 5.06 -19.62
N VAL A 754 -7.95 4.30 -20.41
CA VAL A 754 -8.56 4.82 -21.64
C VAL A 754 -9.96 5.30 -21.29
N ARG A 755 -10.29 6.53 -21.71
CA ARG A 755 -11.61 7.13 -21.51
C ARG A 755 -12.18 7.65 -22.82
N LEU A 756 -13.51 7.69 -22.88
CA LEU A 756 -14.28 8.27 -23.98
C LEU A 756 -15.13 9.42 -23.41
N PRO A 757 -14.98 10.67 -23.87
CA PRO A 757 -15.89 11.75 -23.52
C PRO A 757 -17.33 11.39 -23.88
N TRP A 758 -18.26 11.70 -22.99
CA TRP A 758 -19.68 11.42 -23.18
C TRP A 758 -20.53 12.47 -22.46
N SER A 759 -21.60 12.95 -23.07
CA SER A 759 -22.54 13.88 -22.39
C SER A 759 -23.95 13.29 -22.43
N THR A 760 -24.63 13.31 -21.28
CA THR A 760 -26.01 12.83 -21.14
C THR A 760 -27.05 13.94 -21.02
N THR A 761 -26.66 15.23 -20.99
CA THR A 761 -27.58 16.33 -20.65
C THR A 761 -27.35 17.63 -21.45
N GLU A 762 -28.43 18.38 -21.65
CA GLU A 762 -28.44 19.79 -22.11
C GLU A 762 -27.69 20.74 -21.14
N THR A 763 -27.19 20.25 -20.00
CA THR A 763 -26.52 21.05 -18.95
C THR A 763 -25.01 21.22 -19.14
N GLY A 764 -24.40 20.57 -20.14
CA GLY A 764 -22.99 20.80 -20.51
C GLY A 764 -21.93 20.27 -19.55
N GLU A 765 -22.28 19.42 -18.56
CA GLU A 765 -21.27 18.73 -17.74
C GLU A 765 -20.64 17.58 -18.54
N GLU A 766 -19.31 17.60 -18.70
CA GLU A 766 -18.55 16.53 -19.38
C GLU A 766 -18.49 15.27 -18.50
N GLU A 767 -19.20 14.21 -18.89
CA GLU A 767 -18.98 12.86 -18.34
C GLU A 767 -17.95 12.10 -19.21
N SER A 768 -17.38 11.02 -18.68
CA SER A 768 -16.52 10.12 -19.47
C SER A 768 -16.76 8.67 -19.11
N VAL A 769 -16.65 7.81 -20.12
CA VAL A 769 -16.82 6.35 -19.99
C VAL A 769 -15.43 5.71 -19.91
N ASN A 770 -15.24 4.83 -18.92
CA ASN A 770 -14.00 4.06 -18.81
C ASN A 770 -14.02 2.87 -19.77
N LEU A 771 -12.88 2.58 -20.38
CA LEU A 771 -12.68 1.37 -21.17
C LEU A 771 -12.72 0.12 -20.28
N LEU A 772 -13.63 -0.79 -20.62
CA LEU A 772 -13.74 -2.11 -19.99
C LEU A 772 -12.98 -3.15 -20.82
N TYR A 773 -12.54 -4.26 -20.23
CA TYR A 773 -12.08 -5.40 -21.05
C TYR A 773 -13.27 -6.28 -21.49
N ALA A 774 -13.16 -6.89 -22.66
CA ALA A 774 -14.04 -7.96 -23.12
C ALA A 774 -13.74 -9.25 -22.34
N ILE A 775 -14.78 -10.02 -22.01
CA ILE A 775 -14.68 -11.09 -21.02
C ILE A 775 -13.95 -12.33 -21.54
N ASP A 776 -14.06 -12.57 -22.84
CA ASP A 776 -13.33 -13.57 -23.62
C ASP A 776 -11.83 -13.25 -23.69
N TRP A 777 -11.46 -11.97 -23.69
CA TRP A 777 -10.05 -11.54 -23.65
C TRP A 777 -9.41 -11.57 -22.24
N LEU A 778 -10.20 -11.73 -21.18
CA LEU A 778 -9.70 -11.74 -19.79
C LEU A 778 -8.58 -12.78 -19.58
N ALA A 779 -8.56 -13.87 -20.36
CA ALA A 779 -7.57 -14.93 -20.25
C ALA A 779 -6.14 -14.56 -20.60
N GLU A 780 -5.95 -13.52 -21.40
CA GLU A 780 -4.62 -13.08 -21.78
C GLU A 780 -4.02 -12.09 -20.77
N LEU A 781 -4.81 -11.55 -19.84
CA LEU A 781 -4.36 -10.50 -18.92
C LEU A 781 -3.70 -11.05 -17.63
N PRO A 782 -2.63 -10.40 -17.11
CA PRO A 782 -1.89 -9.31 -17.74
C PRO A 782 -0.78 -9.82 -18.66
N TYR A 783 -0.34 -8.97 -19.57
CA TYR A 783 0.85 -9.20 -20.39
C TYR A 783 1.61 -7.88 -20.61
N ASP A 784 2.86 -8.00 -21.05
CA ASP A 784 3.71 -6.86 -21.39
C ASP A 784 3.94 -6.79 -22.90
N LEU A 785 4.02 -5.57 -23.42
CA LEU A 785 4.53 -5.22 -24.74
C LEU A 785 5.76 -4.32 -24.57
N VAL A 786 6.62 -4.24 -25.57
CA VAL A 786 7.82 -3.38 -25.54
C VAL A 786 7.89 -2.59 -26.85
N THR A 787 8.12 -1.30 -26.74
CA THR A 787 8.44 -0.37 -27.83
C THR A 787 9.77 0.32 -27.52
N ASP A 788 10.28 1.13 -28.47
CA ASP A 788 11.49 1.93 -28.26
C ASP A 788 11.34 2.94 -27.10
N TRP A 789 10.10 3.32 -26.75
CA TRP A 789 9.83 4.32 -25.71
C TRP A 789 9.33 3.74 -24.40
N HIS A 790 8.62 2.61 -24.45
CA HIS A 790 7.92 2.08 -23.29
C HIS A 790 7.94 0.57 -23.23
N ARG A 791 8.02 0.07 -22.00
CA ARG A 791 7.43 -1.22 -21.65
C ARG A 791 6.00 -0.99 -21.19
N ILE A 792 5.05 -1.62 -21.87
CA ILE A 792 3.61 -1.42 -21.70
C ILE A 792 3.00 -2.65 -21.02
N THR A 793 2.60 -2.52 -19.77
CA THR A 793 1.86 -3.57 -19.06
C THR A 793 0.37 -3.39 -19.26
N VAL A 794 -0.28 -4.34 -19.93
CA VAL A 794 -1.73 -4.36 -20.12
C VAL A 794 -2.36 -5.24 -19.04
N GLY A 795 -3.26 -4.67 -18.25
CA GLY A 795 -3.92 -5.38 -17.15
C GLY A 795 -5.25 -4.75 -16.77
N ARG A 796 -5.83 -5.17 -15.65
CA ARG A 796 -7.06 -4.56 -15.12
C ARG A 796 -6.89 -3.96 -13.74
N ARG A 797 -7.74 -2.98 -13.44
CA ARG A 797 -7.90 -2.47 -12.07
C ARG A 797 -8.40 -3.60 -11.16
N SER A 798 -7.75 -3.78 -10.01
CA SER A 798 -8.09 -4.84 -9.05
C SER A 798 -9.58 -4.74 -8.63
N GLY A 799 -10.34 -5.83 -8.82
CA GLY A 799 -11.77 -5.88 -8.45
C GLY A 799 -12.71 -5.07 -9.35
N SER A 800 -12.24 -4.59 -10.50
CA SER A 800 -13.02 -3.78 -11.45
C SER A 800 -12.87 -4.33 -12.88
N PRO A 801 -13.89 -4.15 -13.75
CA PRO A 801 -13.80 -4.48 -15.18
C PRO A 801 -12.98 -3.46 -16.00
N VAL A 802 -12.47 -2.39 -15.39
CA VAL A 802 -11.72 -1.33 -16.07
C VAL A 802 -10.33 -1.80 -16.48
N LEU A 803 -9.98 -1.60 -17.75
CA LEU A 803 -8.65 -1.83 -18.31
C LEU A 803 -7.67 -0.76 -17.82
N THR A 804 -6.42 -1.15 -17.60
CA THR A 804 -5.30 -0.25 -17.26
C THR A 804 -4.12 -0.54 -18.17
N ILE A 805 -3.52 0.51 -18.71
CA ILE A 805 -2.31 0.47 -19.52
C ILE A 805 -1.19 1.12 -18.70
N GLY A 806 -0.26 0.31 -18.20
CA GLY A 806 0.88 0.77 -17.43
C GLY A 806 2.06 1.07 -18.34
N LEU A 807 2.48 2.33 -18.42
CA LEU A 807 3.69 2.73 -19.14
C LEU A 807 4.88 2.70 -18.17
N ARG A 808 5.95 2.02 -18.55
CA ARG A 808 7.22 1.86 -17.82
C ARG A 808 8.38 2.18 -18.75
N ALA A 809 9.52 2.55 -18.18
CA ALA A 809 10.75 2.71 -18.94
C ALA A 809 11.07 1.38 -19.68
N PRO A 810 11.62 1.42 -20.90
CA PRO A 810 11.82 0.26 -21.76
C PRO A 810 13.03 -0.59 -21.33
N LEU A 811 13.09 -0.97 -20.05
CA LEU A 811 14.11 -1.86 -19.51
C LEU A 811 13.94 -3.28 -20.10
N ALA A 812 15.08 -3.91 -20.40
CA ALA A 812 15.16 -5.29 -20.83
C ALA A 812 14.75 -6.25 -19.70
N GLU A 813 14.31 -7.48 -20.03
CA GLU A 813 13.89 -8.45 -19.00
C GLU A 813 14.99 -8.73 -17.96
N ALA A 814 16.25 -8.78 -18.40
CA ALA A 814 17.42 -8.99 -17.53
C ALA A 814 17.71 -7.80 -16.59
N GLU A 815 17.06 -6.66 -16.77
CA GLU A 815 17.20 -5.46 -15.95
C GLU A 815 16.02 -5.31 -14.96
N LEU A 816 14.95 -6.10 -15.10
CA LEU A 816 13.74 -5.92 -14.31
C LEU A 816 13.78 -6.63 -12.95
N GLY A 817 13.33 -5.91 -11.92
CA GLY A 817 13.14 -6.45 -10.58
C GLY A 817 14.39 -6.35 -9.69
N ARG A 818 14.21 -6.61 -8.40
CA ARG A 818 15.24 -6.33 -7.38
C ARG A 818 16.51 -7.16 -7.55
N VAL A 819 16.37 -8.45 -7.91
CA VAL A 819 17.52 -9.35 -8.13
C VAL A 819 18.37 -8.89 -9.30
N ALA A 820 17.74 -8.56 -10.42
CA ALA A 820 18.42 -8.04 -11.61
C ALA A 820 19.19 -6.74 -11.27
N GLN A 821 18.52 -5.77 -10.64
CA GLN A 821 19.13 -4.51 -10.23
C GLN A 821 20.33 -4.71 -9.29
N ARG A 822 20.23 -5.62 -8.31
CA ARG A 822 21.36 -5.94 -7.42
C ARG A 822 22.53 -6.57 -8.16
N ARG A 823 22.27 -7.46 -9.11
CA ARG A 823 23.33 -8.08 -9.93
C ARG A 823 24.01 -7.06 -10.82
N LEU A 824 23.26 -6.15 -11.46
CA LEU A 824 23.83 -5.04 -12.24
C LEU A 824 24.66 -4.11 -11.37
N ALA A 825 24.17 -3.77 -10.18
CA ALA A 825 24.89 -2.97 -9.20
C ALA A 825 26.20 -3.62 -8.71
N ALA A 826 26.23 -4.96 -8.62
CA ALA A 826 27.40 -5.74 -8.21
C ALA A 826 28.28 -6.22 -9.38
N THR A 827 27.94 -5.86 -10.61
CA THR A 827 28.70 -6.27 -11.80
C THR A 827 30.06 -5.54 -11.82
N ASP A 828 31.12 -6.26 -12.16
CA ASP A 828 32.45 -5.67 -12.36
C ASP A 828 32.51 -5.01 -13.76
N TRP A 829 32.08 -3.75 -13.82
CA TRP A 829 32.04 -2.95 -15.05
C TRP A 829 33.45 -2.61 -15.55
N PRO A 830 33.65 -2.33 -16.85
CA PRO A 830 34.98 -2.02 -17.42
C PRO A 830 35.71 -0.90 -16.67
N HIS A 831 36.98 -1.09 -16.31
CA HIS A 831 37.78 -0.13 -15.51
C HIS A 831 38.44 0.99 -16.34
N GLN A 832 38.22 1.04 -17.65
CA GLN A 832 38.79 2.08 -18.50
C GLN A 832 37.90 3.34 -18.47
N PRO A 833 38.47 4.53 -18.26
CA PRO A 833 37.70 5.78 -18.30
C PRO A 833 37.21 6.07 -19.71
N ALA A 834 35.95 6.46 -19.83
CA ALA A 834 35.39 7.09 -21.02
C ALA A 834 35.44 8.63 -20.85
N ASP A 835 35.79 9.34 -21.92
CA ASP A 835 35.83 10.80 -21.96
C ASP A 835 34.40 11.36 -22.11
N GLN A 836 33.66 11.27 -21.01
CA GLN A 836 32.25 11.64 -20.92
C GLN A 836 31.91 12.23 -19.55
N VAL A 837 30.83 13.01 -19.50
CA VAL A 837 30.22 13.56 -18.31
C VAL A 837 28.86 12.91 -18.12
N PHE A 838 28.63 12.30 -16.94
CA PHE A 838 27.32 11.80 -16.55
C PHE A 838 26.63 12.78 -15.61
N PHE A 839 25.53 13.37 -16.08
CA PHE A 839 24.66 14.26 -15.34
C PHE A 839 23.46 13.50 -14.77
N GLN A 840 23.07 13.80 -13.54
CA GLN A 840 21.78 13.37 -13.00
C GLN A 840 21.24 14.44 -12.06
N CYS A 841 19.94 14.74 -12.19
CA CYS A 841 19.23 15.58 -11.24
C CYS A 841 18.18 14.74 -10.51
N TYR A 842 18.20 14.79 -9.18
CA TYR A 842 17.29 14.04 -8.32
C TYR A 842 17.25 12.56 -8.73
N ARG A 843 16.08 12.00 -9.04
CA ARG A 843 15.94 10.63 -9.52
C ARG A 843 15.72 10.55 -11.04
N GLY A 844 16.24 11.54 -11.76
CA GLY A 844 16.18 11.64 -13.22
C GLY A 844 14.83 12.07 -13.76
N GLU A 845 13.96 12.70 -12.98
CA GLU A 845 12.65 13.16 -13.48
C GLU A 845 12.73 14.38 -14.41
N PHE A 846 13.80 15.15 -14.34
CA PHE A 846 14.01 16.37 -15.13
C PHE A 846 15.50 16.59 -15.41
N ALA A 847 15.85 17.20 -16.54
CA ALA A 847 17.16 17.81 -16.76
C ALA A 847 17.09 19.31 -16.42
N THR A 848 17.62 19.68 -15.26
CA THR A 848 17.43 21.01 -14.65
C THR A 848 18.63 21.36 -13.74
N ASP A 849 18.50 22.40 -12.92
CA ASP A 849 19.44 22.82 -11.90
C ASP A 849 20.85 23.13 -12.45
N SER A 850 21.88 23.06 -11.60
CA SER A 850 23.25 23.46 -11.94
C SER A 850 23.85 22.57 -13.02
N GLN A 851 23.43 21.30 -13.08
CA GLN A 851 23.78 20.35 -14.14
C GLN A 851 23.37 20.87 -15.53
N LEU A 852 22.18 21.45 -15.65
CA LEU A 852 21.69 21.98 -16.93
C LEU A 852 22.54 23.17 -17.40
N ALA A 853 22.93 24.06 -16.49
CA ALA A 853 23.81 25.19 -16.81
C ALA A 853 25.21 24.70 -17.23
N ILE A 854 25.81 23.79 -16.46
CA ILE A 854 27.12 23.18 -16.77
C ILE A 854 27.09 22.46 -18.13
N HIS A 855 26.04 21.68 -18.41
CA HIS A 855 25.85 21.03 -19.70
C HIS A 855 25.88 22.04 -20.84
N ARG A 856 25.09 23.11 -20.73
CA ARG A 856 24.97 24.14 -21.78
C ARG A 856 26.32 24.81 -22.04
N GLU A 857 27.08 25.11 -21.00
CA GLU A 857 28.42 25.71 -21.14
C GLU A 857 29.41 24.75 -21.81
N LEU A 858 29.47 23.49 -21.38
CA LEU A 858 30.33 22.47 -22.01
C LEU A 858 29.98 22.24 -23.48
N HIS A 859 28.68 22.22 -23.80
CA HIS A 859 28.20 22.10 -25.17
C HIS A 859 28.57 23.33 -26.01
N ALA A 860 28.37 24.54 -25.48
CA ALA A 860 28.73 25.79 -26.15
C ALA A 860 30.24 25.89 -26.44
N ARG A 861 31.08 25.34 -25.56
CA ARG A 861 32.53 25.24 -25.75
C ARG A 861 32.97 24.15 -26.74
N ASN A 862 32.03 23.31 -27.23
CA ASN A 862 32.34 22.10 -28.00
C ASN A 862 33.39 21.22 -27.29
N ALA A 863 33.24 21.04 -25.97
CA ALA A 863 34.13 20.19 -25.20
C ALA A 863 34.16 18.77 -25.82
N PRO A 864 35.34 18.12 -25.92
CA PRO A 864 35.47 16.78 -26.51
C PRO A 864 35.01 15.70 -25.52
N LEU A 865 33.79 15.85 -24.99
CA LEU A 865 33.20 14.98 -23.98
C LEU A 865 31.78 14.58 -24.42
N ASP A 866 31.45 13.30 -24.26
CA ASP A 866 30.06 12.86 -24.38
C ASP A 866 29.23 13.33 -23.18
N LEU A 867 28.05 13.90 -23.42
CA LEU A 867 27.18 14.47 -22.37
C LEU A 867 25.98 13.54 -22.13
N LEU A 868 26.08 12.69 -21.09
CA LEU A 868 25.08 11.68 -20.75
C LEU A 868 24.17 12.16 -19.62
N TRP A 869 22.88 11.83 -19.67
CA TRP A 869 21.89 12.20 -18.66
C TRP A 869 21.17 10.97 -18.10
N GLY A 870 21.27 10.76 -16.79
CA GLY A 870 20.46 9.79 -16.05
C GLY A 870 19.00 10.23 -16.01
N VAL A 871 18.12 9.54 -16.74
CA VAL A 871 16.69 9.84 -16.84
C VAL A 871 15.82 8.72 -16.26
N ALA A 872 14.72 9.08 -15.61
CA ALA A 872 13.76 8.13 -15.06
C ALA A 872 13.04 7.35 -16.17
N ASP A 873 12.79 8.01 -17.30
CA ASP A 873 12.24 7.46 -18.53
C ASP A 873 12.50 8.43 -19.69
N LEU A 874 12.12 8.05 -20.92
CA LEU A 874 12.41 8.84 -22.11
C LEU A 874 11.46 10.05 -22.31
N SER A 875 10.55 10.33 -21.36
CA SER A 875 9.71 11.55 -21.41
C SER A 875 10.47 12.80 -20.95
N VAL A 876 11.66 12.61 -20.39
CA VAL A 876 12.50 13.68 -19.88
C VAL A 876 13.15 14.43 -21.04
N GLU A 877 12.81 15.70 -21.15
CA GLU A 877 13.41 16.62 -22.10
C GLU A 877 14.85 16.93 -21.69
N LEU A 878 15.78 16.80 -22.65
CA LEU A 878 17.21 17.04 -22.45
C LEU A 878 17.67 18.30 -23.18
N PRO A 879 18.72 18.98 -22.67
CA PRO A 879 19.39 20.05 -23.43
C PRO A 879 20.03 19.52 -24.71
N GLU A 880 20.25 20.41 -25.68
CA GLU A 880 20.92 20.11 -26.95
C GLU A 880 22.27 19.40 -26.71
N GLY A 881 22.54 18.36 -27.50
CA GLY A 881 23.73 17.51 -27.34
C GLY A 881 23.66 16.48 -26.20
N GLY A 882 22.63 16.51 -25.35
CA GLY A 882 22.43 15.54 -24.27
C GLY A 882 21.92 14.18 -24.75
N LYS A 883 22.49 13.10 -24.21
CA LYS A 883 22.11 11.71 -24.52
C LYS A 883 21.43 11.06 -23.30
N PRO A 884 20.20 10.52 -23.42
CA PRO A 884 19.51 9.90 -22.30
C PRO A 884 20.09 8.53 -21.97
N VAL A 885 20.21 8.24 -20.67
CA VAL A 885 20.56 6.92 -20.14
C VAL A 885 19.54 6.58 -19.05
N ILE A 886 18.75 5.53 -19.28
CA ILE A 886 17.62 5.17 -18.40
C ILE A 886 18.15 4.64 -17.07
N ILE A 887 17.78 5.28 -15.96
CA ILE A 887 18.15 4.86 -14.61
C ILE A 887 17.68 3.42 -14.36
N GLY A 888 18.62 2.57 -13.90
CA GLY A 888 18.40 1.13 -13.67
C GLY A 888 18.66 0.24 -14.89
N SER A 889 18.97 0.79 -16.07
CA SER A 889 19.48 -0.01 -17.19
C SER A 889 20.93 -0.43 -16.95
N ALA A 890 21.38 -1.49 -17.63
CA ALA A 890 22.79 -1.87 -17.68
C ALA A 890 23.68 -0.70 -18.14
N ALA A 891 23.23 0.04 -19.17
CA ALA A 891 23.91 1.23 -19.67
C ALA A 891 24.06 2.34 -18.61
N TRP A 892 23.11 2.47 -17.67
CA TRP A 892 23.22 3.42 -16.57
C TRP A 892 24.29 3.04 -15.56
N TYR A 893 24.34 1.76 -15.16
CA TYR A 893 25.39 1.26 -14.28
C TYR A 893 26.78 1.38 -14.94
N GLU A 894 26.88 1.03 -16.22
CA GLU A 894 28.12 1.20 -17.00
C GLU A 894 28.52 2.67 -17.13
N ALA A 895 27.59 3.57 -17.44
CA ALA A 895 27.86 5.00 -17.55
C ALA A 895 28.39 5.57 -16.22
N ILE A 896 27.78 5.23 -15.09
CA ILE A 896 28.27 5.64 -13.77
C ILE A 896 29.67 5.08 -13.50
N ALA A 897 29.94 3.83 -13.88
CA ALA A 897 31.23 3.19 -13.63
C ALA A 897 32.36 3.72 -14.53
N THR A 898 32.06 4.08 -15.78
CA THR A 898 33.08 4.41 -16.81
C THR A 898 33.30 5.91 -16.99
N SER A 899 32.34 6.77 -16.65
CA SER A 899 32.47 8.22 -16.86
C SER A 899 33.63 8.82 -16.08
N ARG A 900 34.48 9.59 -16.75
CA ARG A 900 35.54 10.38 -16.10
C ARG A 900 34.97 11.44 -15.17
N TYR A 901 33.85 12.06 -15.55
CA TYR A 901 33.18 13.09 -14.75
C TYR A 901 31.77 12.67 -14.38
N LEU A 902 31.42 12.82 -13.10
CA LEU A 902 30.08 12.61 -12.56
C LEU A 902 29.57 13.92 -11.97
N CYS A 903 28.35 14.32 -12.31
CA CYS A 903 27.72 15.54 -11.80
C CYS A 903 26.29 15.22 -11.32
N ASN A 904 26.07 15.33 -10.01
CA ASN A 904 24.79 14.98 -9.38
C ASN A 904 24.45 15.97 -8.27
N ASN A 905 23.17 16.26 -8.06
CA ASN A 905 22.68 17.18 -7.02
C ASN A 905 22.12 16.46 -5.79
N ILE A 906 22.13 15.13 -5.82
CA ILE A 906 21.87 14.25 -4.69
C ILE A 906 22.93 13.13 -4.66
N ASP A 907 22.86 12.25 -3.67
CA ASP A 907 23.71 11.06 -3.60
C ASP A 907 23.27 9.96 -4.56
N PHE A 908 24.24 9.25 -5.14
CA PHE A 908 23.99 7.91 -5.67
C PHE A 908 23.65 6.94 -4.52
N ASP A 909 22.92 5.88 -4.85
CA ASP A 909 22.57 4.85 -3.87
C ASP A 909 23.82 4.07 -3.43
N ARG A 910 23.70 3.25 -2.37
CA ARG A 910 24.82 2.62 -1.66
C ARG A 910 25.67 1.64 -2.50
N PHE A 911 25.26 1.31 -3.72
CA PHE A 911 26.08 0.50 -4.62
C PHE A 911 27.27 1.26 -5.22
N PHE A 912 27.20 2.59 -5.25
CA PHE A 912 28.21 3.40 -5.91
C PHE A 912 29.50 3.47 -5.08
N ALA A 913 30.61 3.12 -5.73
CA ALA A 913 31.96 3.38 -5.24
C ALA A 913 32.72 4.15 -6.32
N ARG A 914 33.28 5.29 -5.95
CA ARG A 914 34.07 6.13 -6.88
C ARG A 914 35.36 5.40 -7.24
N ARG A 915 35.70 5.37 -8.54
CA ARG A 915 36.99 4.84 -9.01
C ARG A 915 38.07 5.93 -9.02
N PRO A 916 39.37 5.58 -8.90
CA PRO A 916 40.44 6.56 -8.76
C PRO A 916 40.52 7.61 -9.88
N TYR A 917 40.15 7.26 -11.12
CA TYR A 917 40.16 8.18 -12.26
C TYR A 917 38.94 9.10 -12.33
N GLN A 918 37.90 8.83 -11.53
CA GLN A 918 36.64 9.57 -11.59
C GLN A 918 36.72 10.83 -10.75
N LYS A 919 36.20 11.92 -11.32
CA LYS A 919 35.89 13.15 -10.60
C LYS A 919 34.39 13.27 -10.42
N PHE A 920 33.94 13.33 -9.17
CA PHE A 920 32.52 13.52 -8.84
C PHE A 920 32.30 14.91 -8.22
N LEU A 921 31.56 15.75 -8.97
CA LEU A 921 31.02 17.03 -8.51
C LEU A 921 29.61 16.84 -7.91
N GLN A 922 29.49 17.06 -6.60
CA GLN A 922 28.21 17.14 -5.91
C GLN A 922 27.75 18.61 -5.89
N THR A 923 26.69 18.93 -6.64
CA THR A 923 26.24 20.31 -6.79
C THR A 923 25.27 20.76 -5.71
N PHE A 924 24.67 19.83 -4.96
CA PHE A 924 23.46 20.10 -4.16
C PHE A 924 22.36 20.80 -4.99
N HIS A 925 21.30 21.29 -4.35
CA HIS A 925 20.11 21.81 -5.02
C HIS A 925 19.50 23.03 -4.30
N GLY A 926 20.35 23.83 -3.66
CA GLY A 926 19.95 25.10 -3.03
C GLY A 926 20.82 25.49 -1.83
N TYR A 927 20.57 26.68 -1.28
CA TYR A 927 21.28 27.17 -0.10
C TYR A 927 21.12 26.24 1.11
N PRO A 928 22.19 26.03 1.89
CA PRO A 928 22.23 25.09 3.00
C PRO A 928 21.53 25.62 4.26
N PHE A 929 20.28 26.07 4.16
CA PHE A 929 19.56 26.58 5.32
C PHE A 929 19.22 25.47 6.32
N LYS A 930 18.90 24.27 5.82
CA LYS A 930 18.51 23.11 6.63
C LYS A 930 19.65 22.10 6.60
N SER A 931 20.00 21.55 7.75
CA SER A 931 20.97 20.45 7.79
C SER A 931 20.45 19.24 7.01
N MET A 932 21.37 18.61 6.26
CA MET A 932 21.21 17.27 5.68
C MET A 932 22.38 16.33 6.06
N GLY A 933 23.27 16.79 6.95
CA GLY A 933 24.44 16.08 7.42
C GLY A 933 24.33 15.68 8.89
N ILE A 934 25.39 15.86 9.65
CA ILE A 934 25.50 15.45 11.06
C ILE A 934 24.34 15.94 11.91
N SER A 935 23.96 17.22 11.81
CA SER A 935 22.89 17.76 12.66
C SER A 935 21.55 17.09 12.35
N PHE A 936 21.26 16.82 11.07
CA PHE A 936 20.08 16.07 10.64
C PHE A 936 20.11 14.63 11.13
N TRP A 937 21.24 13.92 10.98
CA TRP A 937 21.36 12.54 11.46
C TRP A 937 21.22 12.43 12.97
N ARG A 938 21.79 13.38 13.73
CA ARG A 938 21.58 13.47 15.19
C ARG A 938 20.13 13.73 15.56
N ALA A 939 19.44 14.62 14.83
CA ALA A 939 18.00 14.83 15.01
C ALA A 939 17.14 13.61 14.64
N LYS A 940 17.72 12.62 13.94
CA LYS A 940 17.13 11.29 13.67
C LYS A 940 17.68 10.21 14.60
N ASP A 941 18.37 10.59 15.66
CA ASP A 941 19.01 9.72 16.64
C ASP A 941 20.01 8.72 16.01
N PHE A 942 20.75 9.11 14.98
CA PHE A 942 21.82 8.26 14.45
C PHE A 942 22.97 8.22 15.46
N PRO A 943 23.52 7.04 15.80
CA PRO A 943 24.69 6.94 16.65
C PRO A 943 25.94 7.50 15.93
N ASP A 944 26.91 8.02 16.70
CA ASP A 944 28.07 8.75 16.15
C ASP A 944 28.91 7.88 15.20
N ASP A 945 29.03 6.57 15.43
CA ASP A 945 29.74 5.65 14.55
C ASP A 945 29.05 5.49 13.17
N LEU A 946 27.72 5.49 13.13
CA LEU A 946 26.97 5.50 11.88
C LEU A 946 27.11 6.84 11.16
N ILE A 947 27.10 7.94 11.92
CA ILE A 947 27.40 9.28 11.38
C ILE A 947 28.79 9.28 10.74
N ASP A 948 29.79 8.67 11.38
CA ASP A 948 31.14 8.55 10.84
C ASP A 948 31.17 7.76 9.54
N VAL A 949 30.45 6.64 9.46
CA VAL A 949 30.28 5.85 8.22
C VAL A 949 29.62 6.68 7.11
N GLU A 950 28.59 7.44 7.44
CA GLU A 950 27.87 8.29 6.47
C GLU A 950 28.76 9.46 6.00
N CYS A 951 29.52 10.09 6.88
CA CYS A 951 30.53 11.09 6.51
C CYS A 951 31.63 10.49 5.63
N GLN A 952 32.20 9.35 6.02
CA GLN A 952 33.28 8.70 5.28
C GLN A 952 32.83 8.31 3.88
N ARG A 953 31.65 7.71 3.74
CA ARG A 953 31.09 7.34 2.43
C ARG A 953 31.02 8.53 1.47
N ARG A 954 30.65 9.71 1.98
CA ARG A 954 30.54 10.94 1.18
C ARG A 954 31.91 11.51 0.83
N ASN A 955 32.86 11.46 1.77
CA ASN A 955 34.26 11.80 1.51
C ASN A 955 34.91 10.89 0.46
N ASP A 956 34.62 9.59 0.50
CA ASP A 956 35.14 8.63 -0.49
C ASP A 956 34.51 8.86 -1.87
N ALA A 957 33.21 9.19 -1.89
CA ALA A 957 32.42 9.35 -3.10
C ALA A 957 32.65 10.70 -3.80
N TRP A 958 32.62 11.82 -3.09
CA TRP A 958 32.64 13.16 -3.70
C TRP A 958 34.08 13.67 -3.84
N THR A 959 34.47 14.06 -5.04
CA THR A 959 35.79 14.69 -5.29
C THR A 959 35.75 16.17 -4.95
N SER A 960 34.69 16.85 -5.39
CA SER A 960 34.45 18.25 -5.10
C SER A 960 32.97 18.48 -4.79
N ILE A 961 32.69 19.41 -3.90
CA ILE A 961 31.33 19.89 -3.62
C ILE A 961 31.18 21.36 -4.01
N LEU A 962 29.98 21.75 -4.43
CA LEU A 962 29.67 23.12 -4.79
C LEU A 962 28.98 23.86 -3.64
N VAL A 963 29.38 25.09 -3.38
CA VAL A 963 28.69 25.98 -2.44
C VAL A 963 28.50 27.39 -3.02
N PRO A 964 27.40 28.08 -2.65
CA PRO A 964 27.08 29.36 -3.26
C PRO A 964 27.85 30.55 -2.67
N SER A 965 28.43 30.39 -1.47
CA SER A 965 29.15 31.45 -0.76
C SER A 965 30.20 30.87 0.20
N GLU A 966 31.16 31.69 0.63
CA GLU A 966 32.27 31.29 1.49
C GLU A 966 31.79 30.68 2.81
N PHE A 967 30.85 31.32 3.51
CA PHE A 967 30.37 30.81 4.81
C PHE A 967 29.67 29.44 4.68
N CYS A 968 29.10 29.12 3.52
CA CYS A 968 28.49 27.81 3.28
C CYS A 968 29.55 26.70 3.22
N ALA A 969 30.79 27.01 2.80
CA ALA A 969 31.89 26.06 2.83
C ALA A 969 32.17 25.58 4.25
N ASP A 970 32.22 26.50 5.22
CA ASP A 970 32.44 26.17 6.63
C ASP A 970 31.32 25.29 7.19
N LEU A 971 30.06 25.61 6.85
CA LEU A 971 28.90 24.82 7.27
C LEU A 971 28.98 23.38 6.74
N TYR A 972 29.30 23.20 5.46
CA TYR A 972 29.40 21.86 4.86
C TYR A 972 30.66 21.09 5.27
N ARG A 973 31.78 21.78 5.54
CA ARG A 973 32.95 21.18 6.22
C ARG A 973 32.51 20.54 7.54
N GLN A 974 31.72 21.26 8.34
CA GLN A 974 31.24 20.77 9.63
C GLN A 974 30.18 19.67 9.48
N GLU A 975 29.17 19.87 8.66
CA GLU A 975 28.02 18.97 8.53
C GLU A 975 28.34 17.62 7.89
N TYR A 976 29.40 17.54 7.08
CA TYR A 976 29.80 16.28 6.44
C TYR A 976 31.19 15.80 6.86
N ARG A 977 31.90 16.54 7.74
CA ARG A 977 33.34 16.37 7.98
C ARG A 977 34.10 16.22 6.66
N TYR A 978 33.78 17.10 5.72
CA TYR A 978 34.26 16.95 4.36
C TYR A 978 35.71 17.39 4.27
N GLU A 979 36.58 16.54 3.74
CA GLU A 979 38.01 16.78 3.61
C GLU A 979 38.40 17.20 2.19
N GLY A 980 37.56 16.86 1.20
CA GLY A 980 37.78 17.16 -0.22
C GLY A 980 37.64 18.63 -0.61
N GLU A 981 37.64 18.88 -1.92
CA GLU A 981 37.62 20.24 -2.48
C GLU A 981 36.23 20.87 -2.40
N ILE A 982 36.17 22.13 -1.97
CA ILE A 982 34.93 22.92 -1.98
C ILE A 982 35.08 24.02 -3.01
N LEU A 983 34.23 24.00 -4.05
CA LEU A 983 34.17 25.03 -5.07
C LEU A 983 33.20 26.13 -4.60
N VAL A 984 33.76 27.26 -4.18
CA VAL A 984 33.02 28.46 -3.78
C VAL A 984 32.87 29.36 -5.00
N THR A 985 31.82 29.14 -5.79
CA THR A 985 31.70 29.78 -7.11
C THR A 985 30.37 30.51 -7.34
N GLY A 986 29.42 30.40 -6.41
CA GLY A 986 28.00 30.57 -6.72
C GLY A 986 27.41 29.31 -7.35
N TYR A 987 26.08 29.25 -7.51
CA TYR A 987 25.39 28.17 -8.20
C TYR A 987 25.24 28.47 -9.71
N PRO A 988 25.70 27.58 -10.60
CA PRO A 988 25.54 27.69 -12.06
C PRO A 988 24.09 27.92 -12.51
N ARG A 989 23.10 27.31 -11.83
CA ARG A 989 21.69 27.48 -12.21
C ARG A 989 21.23 28.94 -12.14
N ASP A 990 21.81 29.72 -11.23
CA ASP A 990 21.35 31.07 -10.89
C ASP A 990 21.87 32.13 -11.87
N ASP A 991 22.84 31.82 -12.74
CA ASP A 991 23.33 32.74 -13.78
C ASP A 991 22.17 33.23 -14.67
N ALA A 992 21.18 32.37 -14.93
CA ALA A 992 19.99 32.71 -15.72
C ALA A 992 19.09 33.78 -15.05
N LEU A 993 19.20 33.99 -13.74
CA LEU A 993 18.40 34.97 -12.99
C LEU A 993 19.02 36.37 -12.97
N VAL A 994 20.33 36.47 -13.19
CA VAL A 994 21.11 37.72 -13.11
C VAL A 994 21.09 38.47 -14.44
N ALA A 995 21.16 37.75 -15.56
CA ALA A 995 21.11 38.31 -16.91
C ALA A 995 20.00 37.63 -17.75
N PRO A 996 18.72 37.80 -17.38
CA PRO A 996 17.64 37.09 -18.04
C PRO A 996 17.43 37.57 -19.47
N ASP A 997 17.05 36.65 -20.37
CA ASP A 997 16.58 37.00 -21.71
C ASP A 997 15.28 37.83 -21.58
N PRO A 998 15.21 39.06 -22.13
CA PRO A 998 14.03 39.93 -22.05
C PRO A 998 12.75 39.29 -22.61
N GLY A 999 12.86 38.29 -23.49
CA GLY A 999 11.72 37.56 -24.06
C GLY A 999 11.22 36.40 -23.21
N GLU A 1000 11.97 35.95 -22.19
CA GLU A 1000 11.73 34.65 -21.54
C GLU A 1000 10.38 34.61 -20.79
N ARG A 1001 10.03 35.69 -20.07
CA ARG A 1001 8.73 35.80 -19.38
C ARG A 1001 7.57 35.49 -20.32
N ASN A 1002 7.52 36.15 -21.48
CA ASN A 1002 6.41 36.00 -22.41
C ASN A 1002 6.40 34.60 -23.04
N ARG A 1003 7.57 34.00 -23.29
CA ARG A 1003 7.66 32.61 -23.78
C ARG A 1003 7.13 31.61 -22.75
N VAL A 1004 7.55 31.74 -21.49
CA VAL A 1004 7.10 30.85 -20.40
C VAL A 1004 5.60 30.99 -20.17
N LEU A 1005 5.08 32.22 -20.09
CA LEU A 1005 3.63 32.43 -19.92
C LEU A 1005 2.83 31.93 -21.12
N GLY A 1006 3.33 32.10 -22.35
CA GLY A 1006 2.76 31.51 -23.55
C GLY A 1006 2.65 29.98 -23.47
N ARG A 1007 3.72 29.30 -23.01
CA ARG A 1007 3.73 27.84 -22.77
C ARG A 1007 2.72 27.41 -21.69
N LEU A 1008 2.48 28.26 -20.69
CA LEU A 1008 1.53 28.00 -19.60
C LEU A 1008 0.07 28.36 -19.99
N GLY A 1009 -0.16 28.94 -21.16
CA GLY A 1009 -1.48 29.44 -21.56
C GLY A 1009 -1.94 30.65 -20.73
N VAL A 1010 -1.00 31.42 -20.19
CA VAL A 1010 -1.25 32.57 -19.33
C VAL A 1010 -1.08 33.86 -20.14
N ASP A 1011 -2.06 34.76 -20.05
CA ASP A 1011 -1.99 36.08 -20.65
C ASP A 1011 -0.85 36.90 -20.01
N PRO A 1012 0.16 37.34 -20.77
CA PRO A 1012 1.29 38.08 -20.22
C PRO A 1012 0.92 39.44 -19.61
N SER A 1013 -0.29 39.98 -19.85
CA SER A 1013 -0.74 41.23 -19.20
C SER A 1013 -1.18 41.05 -17.75
N LYS A 1014 -1.41 39.81 -17.29
CA LYS A 1014 -1.85 39.53 -15.92
C LYS A 1014 -0.70 39.58 -14.93
N LYS A 1015 -1.02 39.84 -13.65
CA LYS A 1015 -0.08 39.70 -12.54
C LYS A 1015 0.07 38.23 -12.19
N VAL A 1016 1.31 37.72 -12.21
CA VAL A 1016 1.60 36.30 -12.02
C VAL A 1016 2.22 36.08 -10.66
N LEU A 1017 1.60 35.22 -9.86
CA LEU A 1017 2.04 34.85 -8.53
C LEU A 1017 2.60 33.43 -8.54
N LEU A 1018 3.78 33.21 -8.00
CA LEU A 1018 4.32 31.87 -7.75
C LEU A 1018 4.09 31.46 -6.30
N TYR A 1019 3.30 30.43 -6.04
CA TYR A 1019 3.19 29.82 -4.71
C TYR A 1019 3.98 28.51 -4.66
N ALA A 1020 5.05 28.48 -3.86
CA ALA A 1020 5.98 27.35 -3.79
C ALA A 1020 6.28 26.95 -2.33
N PRO A 1021 5.33 26.30 -1.62
CA PRO A 1021 5.52 25.89 -0.24
C PRO A 1021 6.47 24.69 -0.11
N THR A 1022 7.24 24.64 0.97
CA THR A 1022 8.03 23.46 1.33
C THR A 1022 7.14 22.32 1.82
N TRP A 1023 7.58 21.07 1.63
CA TRP A 1023 6.87 19.93 2.17
C TRP A 1023 7.09 19.79 3.69
N ARG A 1024 6.13 19.17 4.40
CA ARG A 1024 6.22 18.87 5.83
C ARG A 1024 6.46 17.39 6.05
N ASP A 1025 7.33 17.03 7.01
CA ASP A 1025 7.59 15.63 7.37
C ASP A 1025 6.30 14.89 7.80
N THR A 1026 5.37 15.61 8.45
CA THR A 1026 4.02 15.13 8.81
C THR A 1026 3.15 14.78 7.60
N SER A 1027 3.47 15.32 6.42
CA SER A 1027 2.75 15.04 5.16
C SER A 1027 3.33 13.85 4.38
N ALA A 1028 4.36 13.19 4.91
CA ALA A 1028 4.97 12.01 4.30
C ALA A 1028 3.95 10.87 4.14
N THR A 1029 3.86 10.33 2.93
CA THR A 1029 2.99 9.18 2.59
C THR A 1029 3.80 7.94 2.19
N GLY A 1030 5.12 8.10 2.11
CA GLY A 1030 6.13 7.11 1.77
C GLY A 1030 7.51 7.78 1.79
N ALA A 1031 8.58 6.99 1.62
CA ALA A 1031 9.97 7.48 1.72
C ALA A 1031 10.30 8.65 0.77
N TRP A 1032 9.60 8.74 -0.37
CA TRP A 1032 9.83 9.74 -1.42
C TRP A 1032 8.53 10.37 -1.91
N SER A 1033 7.48 10.37 -1.10
CA SER A 1033 6.17 10.89 -1.50
C SER A 1033 5.50 11.60 -0.34
N ALA A 1034 4.87 12.73 -0.61
CA ALA A 1034 4.16 13.53 0.39
C ALA A 1034 2.87 14.11 -0.18
N ARG A 1035 1.85 14.30 0.67
CA ARG A 1035 0.69 15.11 0.31
C ARG A 1035 1.11 16.57 0.13
N PHE A 1036 0.37 17.30 -0.70
CA PHE A 1036 0.53 18.74 -0.82
C PHE A 1036 0.11 19.40 0.51
N TYR A 1037 0.85 20.42 0.94
CA TYR A 1037 0.56 21.16 2.16
C TYR A 1037 -0.55 22.18 1.90
N ASP A 1038 -1.71 22.02 2.54
CA ASP A 1038 -2.95 22.75 2.22
C ASP A 1038 -3.37 23.79 3.28
N ALA A 1039 -2.41 24.33 4.06
CA ALA A 1039 -2.70 25.37 5.04
C ALA A 1039 -3.18 26.68 4.42
N LEU A 1040 -2.78 26.99 3.18
CA LEU A 1040 -3.31 28.10 2.41
C LEU A 1040 -4.50 27.64 1.56
N ASP A 1041 -5.67 28.25 1.77
CA ASP A 1041 -6.84 28.06 0.91
C ASP A 1041 -6.63 28.81 -0.42
N ILE A 1042 -6.00 28.13 -1.38
CA ILE A 1042 -5.63 28.68 -2.68
C ILE A 1042 -6.88 29.08 -3.48
N ASP A 1043 -7.97 28.31 -3.38
CA ASP A 1043 -9.19 28.61 -4.12
C ASP A 1043 -9.84 29.89 -3.61
N ARG A 1044 -9.84 30.09 -2.28
CA ARG A 1044 -10.29 31.35 -1.68
C ARG A 1044 -9.37 32.52 -2.02
N LEU A 1045 -8.05 32.32 -2.01
CA LEU A 1045 -7.09 33.35 -2.42
C LEU A 1045 -7.34 33.78 -3.88
N ALA A 1046 -7.46 32.82 -4.79
CA ALA A 1046 -7.73 33.06 -6.21
C ALA A 1046 -9.06 33.82 -6.42
N ALA A 1047 -10.11 33.44 -5.70
CA ALA A 1047 -11.40 34.12 -5.76
C ALA A 1047 -11.35 35.57 -5.28
N GLN A 1048 -10.50 35.87 -4.29
CA GLN A 1048 -10.36 37.22 -3.72
C GLN A 1048 -9.44 38.14 -4.53
N LEU A 1049 -8.42 37.59 -5.21
CA LEU A 1049 -7.55 38.35 -6.11
C LEU A 1049 -8.23 38.66 -7.46
N GLY A 1050 -9.20 37.86 -7.88
CA GLY A 1050 -9.95 38.07 -9.13
C GLY A 1050 -9.17 37.69 -10.39
N GLU A 1051 -9.69 38.10 -11.56
CA GLU A 1051 -9.19 37.66 -12.87
C GLU A 1051 -7.88 38.35 -13.32
N GLU A 1052 -7.45 39.42 -12.63
CA GLU A 1052 -6.21 40.15 -12.89
C GLU A 1052 -4.96 39.38 -12.46
N TYR A 1053 -5.12 38.42 -11.53
CA TYR A 1053 -4.05 37.57 -11.04
C TYR A 1053 -4.12 36.17 -11.63
N VAL A 1054 -2.95 35.54 -11.78
CA VAL A 1054 -2.80 34.11 -12.04
C VAL A 1054 -1.86 33.53 -11.00
N ILE A 1055 -2.26 32.42 -10.37
CA ILE A 1055 -1.47 31.71 -9.36
C ILE A 1055 -0.85 30.48 -10.00
N LEU A 1056 0.47 30.47 -10.09
CA LEU A 1056 1.28 29.31 -10.42
C LEU A 1056 1.53 28.51 -9.15
N LEU A 1057 0.91 27.34 -9.05
CA LEU A 1057 1.05 26.43 -7.90
C LEU A 1057 2.20 25.45 -8.13
N ARG A 1058 3.29 25.59 -7.37
CA ARG A 1058 4.49 24.74 -7.46
C ARG A 1058 4.64 23.86 -6.22
N GLY A 1059 4.24 22.60 -6.31
CA GLY A 1059 4.54 21.60 -5.28
C GLY A 1059 6.00 21.14 -5.27
N HIS A 1060 6.38 20.47 -4.19
CA HIS A 1060 7.65 19.78 -4.06
C HIS A 1060 7.71 18.53 -4.95
N ASN A 1061 8.91 18.07 -5.32
CA ASN A 1061 9.11 16.84 -6.10
C ASN A 1061 8.46 15.59 -5.46
N TYR A 1062 8.24 15.60 -4.15
CA TYR A 1062 7.56 14.51 -3.44
C TYR A 1062 6.04 14.48 -3.68
N ASN A 1063 5.45 15.59 -4.14
CA ASN A 1063 4.03 15.67 -4.47
C ASN A 1063 3.72 15.03 -5.85
N LEU A 1064 4.71 14.97 -6.75
CA LEU A 1064 4.60 14.37 -8.09
C LEU A 1064 4.19 12.89 -8.12
N ARG A 1065 4.33 12.20 -6.98
CA ARG A 1065 4.14 10.77 -6.83
C ARG A 1065 2.80 10.43 -6.15
N GLN A 1066 1.97 11.43 -5.87
CA GLN A 1066 0.60 11.25 -5.35
C GLN A 1066 -0.46 11.47 -6.43
N GLY A 1067 -1.58 10.75 -6.29
CA GLY A 1067 -2.79 10.94 -7.11
C GLY A 1067 -3.59 12.21 -6.76
N ASP A 1068 -3.15 12.95 -5.74
CA ASP A 1068 -3.78 14.21 -5.31
C ASP A 1068 -3.74 15.32 -6.36
N LEU A 1069 -2.93 15.16 -7.42
CA LEU A 1069 -2.92 16.04 -8.59
C LEU A 1069 -4.25 15.97 -9.40
N GLU A 1070 -5.11 14.97 -9.17
CA GLU A 1070 -6.48 14.92 -9.74
C GLU A 1070 -7.50 15.80 -8.99
N ARG A 1071 -7.11 16.50 -7.91
CA ARG A 1071 -8.01 17.50 -7.28
C ARG A 1071 -8.41 18.64 -8.22
N GLY A 1072 -7.78 18.77 -9.40
CA GLY A 1072 -8.17 19.71 -10.45
C GLY A 1072 -9.04 19.14 -11.58
N SER A 1073 -9.28 17.82 -11.67
CA SER A 1073 -10.08 17.25 -12.78
C SER A 1073 -11.54 16.96 -12.45
N ASN A 1074 -11.91 16.93 -11.16
CA ASN A 1074 -13.30 16.70 -10.71
C ASN A 1074 -13.79 17.76 -9.68
N GLY A 1075 -13.11 18.89 -9.55
CA GLY A 1075 -13.52 20.00 -8.68
C GLY A 1075 -12.98 21.30 -9.26
N GLN A 1076 -13.87 22.25 -9.52
CA GLN A 1076 -13.58 23.58 -10.06
C GLN A 1076 -12.57 24.31 -9.16
N ARG A 1077 -11.26 24.28 -9.50
CA ARG A 1077 -10.36 25.37 -9.09
C ARG A 1077 -10.76 26.62 -9.87
N ALA A 1078 -10.60 27.79 -9.27
CA ALA A 1078 -10.83 29.05 -9.97
C ALA A 1078 -10.00 29.09 -11.28
N ALA A 1079 -10.53 29.70 -12.34
CA ALA A 1079 -9.92 29.73 -13.69
C ALA A 1079 -8.51 30.38 -13.74
N THR A 1080 -8.02 30.91 -12.63
CA THR A 1080 -6.76 31.63 -12.47
C THR A 1080 -5.65 30.82 -11.78
N VAL A 1081 -5.89 29.55 -11.38
CA VAL A 1081 -4.85 28.71 -10.74
C VAL A 1081 -4.29 27.69 -11.74
N VAL A 1082 -2.97 27.75 -12.00
CA VAL A 1082 -2.24 26.83 -12.89
C VAL A 1082 -1.30 25.97 -12.06
N ASP A 1083 -1.50 24.64 -12.07
CA ASP A 1083 -0.58 23.72 -11.39
C ASP A 1083 0.68 23.50 -12.23
N VAL A 1084 1.79 24.07 -11.76
CA VAL A 1084 3.11 24.00 -12.40
C VAL A 1084 4.05 23.07 -11.66
N THR A 1085 3.54 22.15 -10.83
CA THR A 1085 4.37 21.18 -10.07
C THR A 1085 5.24 20.31 -10.98
N ARG A 1086 4.83 20.10 -12.24
CA ARG A 1086 5.58 19.33 -13.25
C ARG A 1086 6.42 20.14 -14.21
N TYR A 1087 6.38 21.46 -14.10
CA TYR A 1087 7.19 22.29 -14.97
C TYR A 1087 8.69 22.01 -14.68
N PRO A 1088 9.52 21.74 -15.70
CA PRO A 1088 10.87 21.23 -15.46
C PRO A 1088 11.83 22.24 -14.83
N GLU A 1089 11.77 23.53 -15.23
CA GLU A 1089 12.65 24.58 -14.65
C GLU A 1089 11.96 25.34 -13.54
N ILE A 1090 12.66 25.60 -12.45
CA ILE A 1090 12.19 26.60 -11.50
C ILE A 1090 12.55 28.02 -11.97
N ASN A 1091 13.68 28.21 -12.66
CA ASN A 1091 14.12 29.54 -13.05
C ASN A 1091 13.23 30.16 -14.14
N ASP A 1092 12.69 29.36 -15.06
CA ASP A 1092 11.65 29.81 -16.01
C ASP A 1092 10.43 30.40 -15.26
N LEU A 1093 9.97 29.73 -14.20
CA LEU A 1093 8.83 30.18 -13.40
C LEU A 1093 9.16 31.42 -12.56
N THR A 1094 10.37 31.48 -12.01
CA THR A 1094 10.89 32.65 -11.26
C THR A 1094 10.98 33.89 -12.15
N LEU A 1095 11.43 33.73 -13.39
CA LEU A 1095 11.47 34.83 -14.37
C LEU A 1095 10.08 35.23 -14.85
N ALA A 1096 9.15 34.28 -14.96
CA ALA A 1096 7.79 34.52 -15.43
C ALA A 1096 6.88 35.19 -14.38
N ALA A 1097 7.07 34.89 -13.10
CA ALA A 1097 6.24 35.41 -12.01
C ALA A 1097 6.67 36.82 -11.57
N ASP A 1098 5.72 37.62 -11.10
CA ASP A 1098 5.92 38.99 -10.64
C ASP A 1098 6.11 39.06 -9.10
N VAL A 1099 5.57 38.09 -8.36
CA VAL A 1099 5.72 37.94 -6.90
C VAL A 1099 5.74 36.47 -6.49
N ALA A 1100 6.51 36.12 -5.45
CA ALA A 1100 6.49 34.79 -4.85
C ALA A 1100 5.84 34.78 -3.47
N ILE A 1101 5.05 33.73 -3.21
CA ILE A 1101 4.68 33.30 -1.86
C ILE A 1101 5.55 32.09 -1.52
N LEU A 1102 6.44 32.26 -0.56
CA LEU A 1102 7.37 31.25 -0.09
C LEU A 1102 7.14 30.99 1.40
N ASP A 1103 7.80 29.96 1.91
CA ASP A 1103 7.95 29.70 3.34
C ASP A 1103 9.45 29.49 3.63
N TYR A 1104 9.81 28.42 4.33
CA TYR A 1104 11.20 28.04 4.66
C TYR A 1104 12.00 27.49 3.47
N SER A 1105 11.65 27.87 2.23
CA SER A 1105 12.26 27.39 1.00
C SER A 1105 13.63 28.02 0.75
N SER A 1106 14.61 27.25 0.27
CA SER A 1106 15.88 27.80 -0.22
C SER A 1106 15.69 28.64 -1.48
N LEU A 1107 14.56 28.49 -2.19
CA LEU A 1107 14.23 29.29 -3.39
C LEU A 1107 14.23 30.80 -3.11
N ARG A 1108 14.10 31.25 -1.86
CA ARG A 1108 14.19 32.67 -1.50
C ARG A 1108 15.55 33.29 -1.83
N PHE A 1109 16.63 32.50 -1.78
CA PHE A 1109 17.97 32.95 -2.14
C PHE A 1109 18.06 33.20 -3.65
N ASP A 1110 17.60 32.24 -4.44
CA ASP A 1110 17.57 32.35 -5.90
C ASP A 1110 16.62 33.49 -6.33
N TRP A 1111 15.41 33.56 -5.76
CA TRP A 1111 14.41 34.59 -6.09
C TRP A 1111 14.92 36.01 -5.82
N ALA A 1112 15.67 36.22 -4.72
CA ALA A 1112 16.19 37.53 -4.37
C ALA A 1112 17.05 38.15 -5.48
N LEU A 1113 17.74 37.34 -6.30
CA LEU A 1113 18.53 37.80 -7.45
C LEU A 1113 17.71 38.57 -8.48
N THR A 1114 16.40 38.28 -8.59
CA THR A 1114 15.51 38.97 -9.52
C THR A 1114 15.16 40.40 -9.09
N GLY A 1115 15.37 40.73 -7.81
CA GLY A 1115 14.92 41.99 -7.20
C GLY A 1115 13.39 42.11 -7.00
N LYS A 1116 12.61 41.10 -7.41
CA LYS A 1116 11.14 41.10 -7.31
C LYS A 1116 10.68 40.86 -5.86
N PRO A 1117 9.49 41.38 -5.47
CA PRO A 1117 8.95 41.16 -4.13
C PRO A 1117 8.69 39.67 -3.83
N MET A 1118 8.87 39.27 -2.57
CA MET A 1118 8.50 37.95 -2.05
C MET A 1118 7.79 38.09 -0.70
N ILE A 1119 6.81 37.23 -0.42
CA ILE A 1119 6.03 37.21 0.81
C ILE A 1119 6.20 35.85 1.48
N PHE A 1120 6.43 35.81 2.79
CA PHE A 1120 6.64 34.59 3.56
C PHE A 1120 5.37 34.16 4.29
N PHE A 1121 4.70 33.12 3.80
CA PHE A 1121 3.55 32.51 4.47
C PHE A 1121 4.02 31.41 5.43
N VAL A 1122 4.13 31.75 6.71
CA VAL A 1122 4.79 30.94 7.75
C VAL A 1122 3.86 30.69 8.96
N PRO A 1123 2.74 29.98 8.77
CA PRO A 1123 1.77 29.71 9.84
C PRO A 1123 2.34 28.84 10.97
N ASP A 1124 3.42 28.10 10.70
CA ASP A 1124 3.97 27.03 11.53
C ASP A 1124 5.49 27.16 11.77
N LEU A 1125 6.03 28.39 11.83
CA LEU A 1125 7.47 28.65 11.89
C LEU A 1125 8.17 27.94 13.06
N ASP A 1126 7.61 28.06 14.26
CA ASP A 1126 8.19 27.49 15.49
C ASP A 1126 8.19 25.96 15.43
N ASP A 1127 7.07 25.36 14.99
CA ASP A 1127 6.94 23.91 14.82
C ASP A 1127 7.90 23.38 13.74
N TYR A 1128 8.02 24.12 12.63
CA TYR A 1128 8.85 23.70 11.50
C TYR A 1128 10.34 23.64 11.88
N LEU A 1129 10.86 24.71 12.50
CA LEU A 1129 12.26 24.77 12.91
C LEU A 1129 12.59 23.79 14.05
N GLY A 1130 11.61 23.42 14.87
CA GLY A 1130 11.78 22.38 15.90
C GLY A 1130 12.05 20.97 15.33
N THR A 1131 11.57 20.68 14.11
CA THR A 1131 11.72 19.35 13.48
C THR A 1131 12.96 19.21 12.59
N ARG A 1132 13.52 20.33 12.12
CA ARG A 1132 14.71 20.37 11.25
C ARG A 1132 15.63 21.49 11.69
N SER A 1133 16.81 21.14 12.18
CA SER A 1133 17.84 22.09 12.59
C SER A 1133 18.26 23.00 11.44
N SER A 1134 18.05 24.31 11.61
CA SER A 1134 18.60 25.34 10.72
C SER A 1134 20.10 25.50 10.97
N LEU A 1135 20.88 25.71 9.91
CA LEU A 1135 22.33 25.92 10.01
C LEU A 1135 22.71 27.37 10.33
N PHE A 1136 21.78 28.31 10.15
CA PHE A 1136 21.93 29.73 10.47
C PHE A 1136 20.55 30.37 10.71
N ASP A 1137 20.52 31.59 11.25
CA ASP A 1137 19.30 32.25 11.72
C ASP A 1137 18.28 32.51 10.60
N TRP A 1138 17.00 32.26 10.88
CA TRP A 1138 15.90 32.51 9.92
C TRP A 1138 15.71 33.99 9.63
N ALA A 1139 15.61 34.82 10.68
CA ALA A 1139 15.14 36.20 10.56
C ALA A 1139 15.97 37.08 9.60
N PRO A 1140 17.32 37.03 9.57
CA PRO A 1140 18.12 37.80 8.60
C PRO A 1140 17.93 37.34 7.14
N THR A 1141 17.33 36.17 6.94
CA THR A 1141 17.28 35.49 5.64
C THR A 1141 15.90 35.54 4.98
N ALA A 1142 14.98 36.35 5.53
CA ALA A 1142 13.62 36.51 5.06
C ALA A 1142 13.35 37.98 4.63
N PRO A 1143 13.90 38.43 3.48
CA PRO A 1143 13.79 39.82 3.02
C PRO A 1143 12.41 40.13 2.41
N GLY A 1144 11.36 40.04 3.22
CA GLY A 1144 9.96 40.24 2.83
C GLY A 1144 9.01 40.15 4.02
N PRO A 1145 7.73 40.55 3.85
CA PRO A 1145 6.75 40.46 4.92
C PRO A 1145 6.49 38.99 5.30
N GLN A 1146 6.44 38.73 6.62
CA GLN A 1146 6.12 37.44 7.19
C GLN A 1146 4.68 37.45 7.70
N VAL A 1147 3.85 36.57 7.14
CA VAL A 1147 2.40 36.50 7.37
C VAL A 1147 2.00 35.10 7.81
N LYS A 1148 0.98 35.00 8.66
CA LYS A 1148 0.53 33.71 9.26
C LYS A 1148 -0.81 33.24 8.74
N ASP A 1149 -1.58 34.12 8.12
CA ASP A 1149 -2.92 33.81 7.63
C ASP A 1149 -3.24 34.44 6.27
N LEU A 1150 -4.35 33.99 5.70
CA LEU A 1150 -4.82 34.46 4.40
C LEU A 1150 -5.16 35.97 4.39
N PRO A 1151 -5.84 36.55 5.40
CA PRO A 1151 -6.06 38.00 5.47
C PRO A 1151 -4.78 38.85 5.38
N GLU A 1152 -3.75 38.52 6.17
CA GLU A 1152 -2.47 39.24 6.14
C GLU A 1152 -1.76 39.11 4.79
N LEU A 1153 -1.79 37.91 4.21
CA LEU A 1153 -1.26 37.65 2.88
C LEU A 1153 -1.98 38.46 1.80
N LEU A 1154 -3.32 38.51 1.84
CA LEU A 1154 -4.13 39.24 0.89
C LEU A 1154 -3.87 40.75 0.97
N ASP A 1155 -3.73 41.30 2.18
CA ASP A 1155 -3.37 42.71 2.38
C ASP A 1155 -2.05 43.05 1.68
N CYS A 1156 -1.02 42.21 1.87
CA CYS A 1156 0.28 42.38 1.21
C CYS A 1156 0.17 42.35 -0.32
N LEU A 1157 -0.61 41.42 -0.88
CA LEU A 1157 -0.79 41.27 -2.32
C LEU A 1157 -1.58 42.43 -2.95
N LEU A 1158 -2.60 42.95 -2.25
CA LEU A 1158 -3.40 44.09 -2.73
C LEU A 1158 -2.59 45.40 -2.75
N ARG A 1159 -1.54 45.51 -1.94
CA ARG A 1159 -0.61 46.65 -1.89
C ARG A 1159 0.80 46.31 -2.41
N LEU A 1160 0.91 45.39 -3.37
CA LEU A 1160 2.19 44.85 -3.84
C LEU A 1160 3.23 45.94 -4.23
N ASP A 1161 2.80 47.01 -4.92
CA ASP A 1161 3.68 48.12 -5.32
C ASP A 1161 4.30 48.87 -4.12
N VAL A 1162 3.64 48.83 -2.95
CA VAL A 1162 4.16 49.37 -1.69
C VAL A 1162 5.15 48.38 -1.07
N VAL A 1163 4.80 47.09 -1.03
CA VAL A 1163 5.67 46.03 -0.51
C VAL A 1163 6.99 45.98 -1.27
N GLU A 1164 6.95 46.08 -2.60
CA GLU A 1164 8.14 46.11 -3.44
C GLU A 1164 9.08 47.26 -3.04
N LYS A 1165 8.56 48.47 -2.85
CA LYS A 1165 9.37 49.64 -2.46
C LYS A 1165 9.91 49.53 -1.02
N GLU A 1166 9.10 49.00 -0.11
CA GLU A 1166 9.46 48.84 1.30
C GLU A 1166 10.62 47.84 1.47
N TYR A 1167 10.59 46.73 0.73
CA TYR A 1167 11.54 45.63 0.87
C TYR A 1167 12.68 45.62 -0.15
N ALA A 1168 12.67 46.49 -1.17
CA ALA A 1168 13.76 46.57 -2.16
C ALA A 1168 15.15 46.76 -1.52
N GLY A 1169 15.24 47.59 -0.48
CA GLY A 1169 16.49 47.80 0.26
C GLY A 1169 16.93 46.59 1.08
N GLU A 1170 15.98 45.79 1.59
CA GLU A 1170 16.28 44.55 2.32
C GLU A 1170 16.73 43.46 1.35
N ILE A 1171 16.07 43.31 0.20
CA ILE A 1171 16.48 42.38 -0.87
C ILE A 1171 17.88 42.73 -1.38
N ALA A 1172 18.18 44.02 -1.61
CA ALA A 1172 19.51 44.44 -2.03
C ALA A 1172 20.60 44.12 -0.99
N ARG A 1173 20.31 44.33 0.30
CA ARG A 1173 21.23 43.97 1.39
C ARG A 1173 21.42 42.46 1.50
N PHE A 1174 20.34 41.71 1.40
CA PHE A 1174 20.35 40.26 1.39
C PHE A 1174 21.20 39.72 0.23
N ASN A 1175 21.05 40.27 -0.98
CA ASN A 1175 21.88 39.88 -2.12
C ASN A 1175 23.37 40.19 -1.89
N ALA A 1176 23.68 41.36 -1.34
CA ALA A 1176 25.06 41.73 -1.04
C ALA A 1176 25.71 40.81 0.01
N GLU A 1177 24.94 40.33 0.98
CA GLU A 1177 25.41 39.46 2.05
C GLU A 1177 25.50 37.99 1.63
N TYR A 1178 24.45 37.46 0.99
CA TYR A 1178 24.31 36.03 0.73
C TYR A 1178 24.65 35.63 -0.71
N ASN A 1179 24.41 36.51 -1.69
CA ASN A 1179 24.45 36.20 -3.13
C ASN A 1179 25.62 36.87 -3.89
N GLY A 1180 26.65 37.34 -3.21
CA GLY A 1180 27.73 38.13 -3.82
C GLY A 1180 28.53 37.45 -4.96
N LEU A 1181 28.41 36.13 -5.13
CA LEU A 1181 29.06 35.36 -6.20
C LEU A 1181 28.13 35.03 -7.38
N HIS A 1182 26.86 35.45 -7.36
CA HIS A 1182 25.93 35.26 -8.48
C HIS A 1182 25.99 36.49 -9.40
N ASP A 1183 27.07 36.59 -10.16
CA ASP A 1183 27.37 37.68 -11.11
C ASP A 1183 27.09 37.31 -12.57
N GLY A 1184 26.49 36.13 -12.81
CA GLY A 1184 26.24 35.58 -14.15
C GLY A 1184 27.40 34.77 -14.73
N ALA A 1185 28.48 34.54 -13.95
CA ALA A 1185 29.65 33.77 -14.38
C ALA A 1185 29.94 32.54 -13.49
N ALA A 1186 28.98 32.08 -12.67
CA ALA A 1186 29.18 30.94 -11.78
C ALA A 1186 29.42 29.64 -12.57
N THR A 1187 28.69 29.44 -13.67
CA THR A 1187 28.83 28.28 -14.56
C THR A 1187 30.22 28.21 -15.17
N GLN A 1188 30.71 29.34 -15.70
CA GLN A 1188 32.05 29.43 -16.28
C GLN A 1188 33.12 29.06 -15.24
N ARG A 1189 33.03 29.62 -14.02
CA ARG A 1189 33.97 29.30 -12.93
C ARG A 1189 34.00 27.82 -12.60
N VAL A 1190 32.84 27.16 -12.54
CA VAL A 1190 32.75 25.71 -12.27
C VAL A 1190 33.37 24.89 -13.41
N VAL A 1191 33.08 25.25 -14.67
CA VAL A 1191 33.64 24.53 -15.82
C VAL A 1191 35.17 24.61 -15.84
N GLU A 1192 35.71 25.81 -15.62
CA GLU A 1192 37.16 26.06 -15.58
C GLU A 1192 37.85 25.37 -14.40
N ALA A 1193 37.21 25.35 -13.22
CA ALA A 1193 37.79 24.73 -12.04
C ALA A 1193 37.78 23.19 -12.10
N PHE A 1194 36.71 22.59 -12.62
CA PHE A 1194 36.49 21.15 -12.50
C PHE A 1194 36.84 20.35 -13.76
N PHE A 1195 36.57 20.91 -14.95
CA PHE A 1195 36.67 20.17 -16.22
C PHE A 1195 37.94 20.51 -17.03
N ASP A 1196 38.46 21.74 -16.95
CA ASP A 1196 39.54 22.23 -17.83
C ASP A 1196 40.98 21.79 -17.43
N GLU A 1197 41.15 20.90 -16.44
CA GLU A 1197 42.48 20.41 -16.04
C GLU A 1197 43.19 19.51 -17.07
N ALA A 1198 42.50 19.07 -18.14
CA ALA A 1198 43.10 18.23 -19.19
C ALA A 1198 44.29 18.92 -19.91
N ASP A 1199 44.40 20.25 -19.86
CA ASP A 1199 45.46 21.02 -20.53
C ASP A 1199 46.67 21.35 -19.63
N ARG A 1200 46.62 21.08 -18.32
CA ARG A 1200 47.74 21.39 -17.40
C ARG A 1200 48.81 20.30 -17.35
N GLY A 1201 48.48 19.05 -17.70
CA GLY A 1201 49.42 17.92 -17.69
C GLY A 1201 50.34 17.79 -18.90
N SER A 1202 50.17 18.60 -19.95
CA SER A 1202 50.98 18.54 -21.19
C SER A 1202 51.98 19.69 -21.37
N ARG A 1203 52.01 20.67 -20.44
CA ARG A 1203 52.86 21.87 -20.53
C ARG A 1203 54.00 21.96 -19.52
N THR A 1204 54.24 20.92 -18.73
CA THR A 1204 55.39 20.85 -17.82
C THR A 1204 56.08 19.49 -17.96
N ASP A 1205 56.74 19.30 -19.09
CA ASP A 1205 57.98 18.50 -19.22
C ASP A 1205 58.66 18.95 -20.52
N GLY A 1206 59.57 19.90 -20.38
CA GLY A 1206 60.47 20.40 -21.41
C GLY A 1206 61.82 20.70 -20.79
#